data_AF-A0A3C1LZI2-F1
#
_entry.id   AF-A0A3C1LZI2-F1
#
_cell.length_a   1.000
_cell.length_b   1.000
_cell.length_c   1.000
_cell.angle_alpha   90.00
_cell.angle_beta   90.00
_cell.angle_gamma   90.00
#
_symmetry.space_group_name_H-M   'P 1'
#
loop_
_entity.id
_entity.type
_entity.pdbx_description
1 polymer ?
#
loop_
_entity_poly.entity_id
_entity_poly.type
_entity_poly.pdbx_seq_one_letter_code
_entity_poly.pdbx_strand_id
1 'polypeptide(L)'
;VARYGPERMKKSLRDLSWFLRYATYAIVLGDPSILAQNTRGLRDILEAACSIDATIVALQTMRRTAIALFKNDAEAQGIVADYMGVLLTELQAPTPSNKLRQRPTTDVQGLYLPQIYFNTAERRQKFVMKPGLSTSEKNEVVRAAYRQIFERDITKAYSLKISDLESKVKNGEISMKEFVRRLGKSPLYRDEFFLPFINSRALELAFKHFLGRAPESREEVQRYFAIVSKGGLPALIDALVDSKEYADYFGEETVPYRRGLGQEAQPCRNWGAQFDLFNYSAPFRQVPQFVTLFAAYRQPLPDQHVYGAGNDPLEIQFGAIFPKERKDPNASPAPFGKDTRRILIRRGPGILNQVSAPAAQGVAPGSLGPKVIKLDQVPSENRKFSKGKSTRVQGTSVRFSESSTQAVIRAIYQQVLGRQPYAGQALKVWEIRLENGEISVREFVRQLAKSPLFRDLYWTKLYVCKAIEYIHRRLLGRPTYGRPEMNRYYDICYKQGFYGLVDALIDSQEYSQAFGEDTVPYERYLTPAGVSLRQNRLGTLTEEKGTTVEKPEMPLFVQLGAVAEDRSVVAIAQRTNQGVSKQREQRKIFKLISRDPVEVNTLVRAAFRQVFERDMDAYVANSQFSRYTSGLANGEISVKEFILAIGTSDLYAKEFYTPYPNTKVIELGTKHFLGRAPLNQSEIRQYNILLSREGFRPFVAALVNSMEYLQAFGEDTVPYNRYATFPAANFPNTQRLYGQLTKQDRSVVVPSFAPVRSNLDITKTPLVERELQRV
;
A
#
# COMPACT_ATOMS: atom_id res chain seq x y z
N VAL A 1 27.77 72.59 -22.28
CA VAL A 1 27.74 72.41 -20.81
C VAL A 1 26.31 72.44 -20.26
N ALA A 2 25.52 73.47 -20.58
CA ALA A 2 24.17 73.69 -20.02
C ALA A 2 23.13 72.57 -20.22
N ARG A 3 23.20 71.77 -21.30
CA ARG A 3 22.15 70.77 -21.63
C ARG A 3 22.50 69.31 -21.36
N TYR A 4 23.76 68.92 -21.60
CA TYR A 4 24.20 67.52 -21.51
C TYR A 4 24.85 67.17 -20.16
N GLY A 5 25.45 68.14 -19.46
CA GLY A 5 26.18 67.89 -18.22
C GLY A 5 27.41 66.97 -18.39
N PRO A 6 28.12 66.67 -17.29
CA PRO A 6 29.34 65.85 -17.34
C PRO A 6 29.06 64.38 -17.64
N GLU A 7 27.97 63.80 -17.13
CA GLU A 7 27.69 62.37 -17.31
C GLU A 7 27.33 61.99 -18.75
N ARG A 8 26.48 62.77 -19.43
CA ARG A 8 26.12 62.46 -20.83
C ARG A 8 27.30 62.71 -21.77
N MET A 9 28.12 63.74 -21.49
CA MET A 9 29.35 63.98 -22.26
C MET A 9 30.35 62.83 -22.09
N LYS A 10 30.50 62.27 -20.88
CA LYS A 10 31.30 61.07 -20.64
C LYS A 10 30.80 59.87 -21.46
N LYS A 11 29.48 59.68 -21.59
CA LYS A 11 28.90 58.63 -22.44
C LYS A 11 29.28 58.84 -23.90
N SER A 12 29.14 60.04 -24.45
CA SER A 12 29.53 60.34 -25.83
C SER A 12 31.01 60.05 -26.10
N LEU A 13 31.93 60.49 -25.22
CA LEU A 13 33.37 60.21 -25.37
C LEU A 13 33.68 58.71 -25.27
N ARG A 14 33.02 58.01 -24.34
CA ARG A 14 33.12 56.56 -24.20
C ARG A 14 32.65 55.86 -25.48
N ASP A 15 31.54 56.28 -26.07
CA ASP A 15 30.96 55.65 -27.25
C ASP A 15 31.85 55.86 -28.49
N LEU A 16 32.43 57.06 -28.67
CA LEU A 16 33.44 57.31 -29.71
C LEU A 16 34.68 56.41 -29.55
N SER A 17 35.19 56.31 -28.32
CA SER A 17 36.29 55.39 -28.01
C SER A 17 35.91 53.93 -28.27
N TRP A 18 34.67 53.54 -27.94
CA TRP A 18 34.14 52.20 -28.16
C TRP A 18 34.08 51.87 -29.66
N PHE A 19 33.59 52.78 -30.50
CA PHE A 19 33.55 52.59 -31.95
C PHE A 19 34.95 52.36 -32.54
N LEU A 20 35.94 53.19 -32.15
CA LEU A 20 37.31 53.02 -32.60
C LEU A 20 37.90 51.67 -32.16
N ARG A 21 37.70 51.32 -30.89
CA ARG A 21 38.19 50.07 -30.31
C ARG A 21 37.60 48.84 -31.01
N TYR A 22 36.29 48.81 -31.21
CA TYR A 22 35.64 47.68 -31.88
C TYR A 22 36.00 47.62 -33.36
N ALA A 23 36.26 48.76 -34.01
CA ALA A 23 36.79 48.78 -35.37
C ALA A 23 38.16 48.13 -35.45
N THR A 24 39.07 48.44 -34.51
CA THR A 24 40.38 47.78 -34.45
C THR A 24 40.26 46.27 -34.18
N TYR A 25 39.34 45.85 -33.30
CA TYR A 25 39.11 44.43 -33.04
C TYR A 25 38.61 43.70 -34.29
N ALA A 26 37.68 44.29 -35.03
CA ALA A 26 37.15 43.71 -36.26
C ALA A 26 38.24 43.56 -37.34
N ILE A 27 39.10 44.57 -37.51
CA ILE A 27 40.21 44.54 -38.47
C ILE A 27 41.20 43.42 -38.09
N VAL A 28 41.57 43.32 -36.80
CA VAL A 28 42.51 42.28 -36.32
C VAL A 28 41.92 40.88 -36.48
N LEU A 29 40.62 40.72 -36.28
CA LEU A 29 39.93 39.43 -36.43
C LEU A 29 39.66 39.06 -37.90
N GLY A 30 39.67 40.02 -38.81
CA GLY A 30 39.33 39.81 -40.21
C GLY A 30 37.84 39.59 -40.50
N ASP A 31 36.95 39.87 -39.53
CA ASP A 31 35.49 39.73 -39.66
C ASP A 31 34.75 40.97 -39.10
N PRO A 32 33.93 41.67 -39.91
CA PRO A 32 33.16 42.81 -39.46
C PRO A 32 31.93 42.45 -38.61
N SER A 33 31.65 41.17 -38.34
CA SER A 33 30.48 40.72 -37.58
C SER A 33 30.33 41.39 -36.22
N ILE A 34 31.43 41.60 -35.49
CA ILE A 34 31.43 42.26 -34.18
C ILE A 34 30.98 43.73 -34.27
N LEU A 35 31.30 44.42 -35.36
CA LEU A 35 30.82 45.77 -35.61
C LEU A 35 29.36 45.73 -36.00
N ALA A 36 29.02 44.91 -37.01
CA ALA A 36 27.69 44.86 -37.58
C ALA A 36 26.63 44.58 -36.52
N GLN A 37 26.82 43.55 -35.69
CA GLN A 37 25.78 43.15 -34.75
C GLN A 37 25.65 44.05 -33.52
N ASN A 38 26.73 44.70 -33.07
CA ASN A 38 26.67 45.59 -31.91
C ASN A 38 26.25 47.03 -32.27
N THR A 39 26.39 47.42 -33.53
CA THR A 39 25.96 48.74 -34.03
C THR A 39 24.53 48.70 -34.55
N ARG A 40 24.09 47.53 -35.06
CA ARG A 40 22.71 47.34 -35.52
C ARG A 40 21.70 47.59 -34.40
N GLY A 41 20.77 48.50 -34.65
CA GLY A 41 19.71 48.87 -33.71
C GLY A 41 20.14 49.79 -32.57
N LEU A 42 21.41 50.20 -32.55
CA LEU A 42 21.91 51.21 -31.62
C LEU A 42 21.36 52.61 -31.97
N ARG A 43 20.93 52.82 -33.22
CA ARG A 43 20.26 54.04 -33.69
C ARG A 43 19.11 54.46 -32.80
N ASP A 44 18.12 53.59 -32.63
CA ASP A 44 16.90 53.90 -31.89
C ASP A 44 17.21 54.16 -30.40
N ILE A 45 18.22 53.46 -29.86
CA ILE A 45 18.70 53.63 -28.48
C ILE A 45 19.39 55.00 -28.31
N LEU A 46 20.23 55.38 -29.27
CA LEU A 46 20.93 56.67 -29.25
C LEU A 46 19.97 57.83 -29.48
N GLU A 47 19.02 57.70 -30.41
CA GLU A 47 18.06 58.75 -30.75
C GLU A 47 17.22 59.20 -29.54
N ALA A 48 17.00 58.32 -28.56
CA ALA A 48 16.34 58.65 -27.31
C ALA A 48 17.13 59.63 -26.41
N ALA A 49 18.46 59.73 -26.57
CA ALA A 49 19.33 60.48 -25.65
C ALA A 49 20.28 61.49 -26.34
N CYS A 50 20.59 61.31 -27.62
CA CYS A 50 21.45 62.17 -28.42
C CYS A 50 20.97 62.28 -29.87
N SER A 51 21.49 63.28 -30.60
CA SER A 51 21.24 63.41 -32.03
C SER A 51 21.99 62.32 -32.80
N ILE A 52 21.27 61.55 -33.61
CA ILE A 52 21.87 60.54 -34.48
C ILE A 52 22.74 61.20 -35.57
N ASP A 53 22.31 62.34 -36.11
CA ASP A 53 23.07 63.09 -37.12
C ASP A 53 24.44 63.50 -36.58
N ALA A 54 24.51 63.96 -35.33
CA ALA A 54 25.76 64.27 -34.67
C ALA A 54 26.68 63.05 -34.55
N THR A 55 26.10 61.87 -34.28
CA THR A 55 26.86 60.60 -34.19
C THR A 55 27.37 60.15 -35.56
N ILE A 56 26.55 60.27 -36.60
CA ILE A 56 26.94 59.95 -37.98
C ILE A 56 28.08 60.85 -38.44
N VAL A 57 28.00 62.16 -38.20
CA VAL A 57 29.06 63.12 -38.52
C VAL A 57 30.34 62.80 -37.74
N ALA A 58 30.24 62.47 -36.46
CA ALA A 58 31.39 62.06 -35.66
C ALA A 58 32.06 60.80 -36.23
N LEU A 59 31.28 59.80 -36.64
CA LEU A 59 31.82 58.58 -37.26
C LEU A 59 32.42 58.82 -38.65
N GLN A 60 31.82 59.69 -39.48
CA GLN A 60 32.39 60.07 -40.76
C GLN A 60 33.72 60.82 -40.61
N THR A 61 33.83 61.69 -39.60
CA THR A 61 35.09 62.40 -39.29
C THR A 61 36.14 61.43 -38.74
N MET A 62 35.77 60.49 -37.87
CA MET A 62 36.65 59.40 -37.43
C MET A 62 37.14 58.54 -38.61
N ARG A 63 36.26 58.19 -39.55
CA ARG A 63 36.64 57.44 -40.76
C ARG A 63 37.65 58.21 -41.61
N ARG A 64 37.38 59.48 -41.91
CA ARG A 64 38.29 60.33 -42.71
C ARG A 64 39.65 60.51 -42.04
N THR A 65 39.67 60.75 -40.73
CA THR A 65 40.91 60.92 -39.96
C THR A 65 41.70 59.61 -39.88
N ALA A 66 41.03 58.48 -39.66
CA ALA A 66 41.68 57.17 -39.65
C ALA A 66 42.33 56.83 -41.00
N ILE A 67 41.64 57.07 -42.13
CA ILE A 67 42.19 56.86 -43.48
C ILE A 67 43.42 57.76 -43.71
N ALA A 68 43.36 59.03 -43.30
CA ALA A 68 44.44 59.99 -43.49
C ALA A 68 45.74 59.66 -42.71
N LEU A 69 45.68 58.77 -41.71
CA LEU A 69 46.87 58.31 -40.98
C LEU A 69 47.73 57.34 -41.82
N PHE A 70 47.15 56.61 -42.77
CA PHE A 70 47.83 55.55 -43.54
C PHE A 70 48.33 56.03 -44.92
N LYS A 71 48.98 57.21 -44.99
CA LYS A 71 49.29 57.90 -46.27
C LYS A 71 50.10 57.08 -47.30
N ASN A 72 50.92 56.14 -46.85
CA ASN A 72 51.85 55.40 -47.71
C ASN A 72 51.38 53.97 -48.02
N ASP A 73 50.21 53.55 -47.53
CA ASP A 73 49.69 52.18 -47.65
C ASP A 73 48.23 52.20 -48.14
N ALA A 74 48.07 51.98 -49.45
CA ALA A 74 46.75 52.00 -50.10
C ALA A 74 45.87 50.81 -49.69
N GLU A 75 46.48 49.66 -49.36
CA GLU A 75 45.74 48.46 -48.93
C GLU A 75 45.17 48.67 -47.53
N ALA A 76 45.98 49.19 -46.60
CA ALA A 76 45.51 49.53 -45.26
C ALA A 76 44.40 50.60 -45.27
N GLN A 77 44.52 51.60 -46.15
CA GLN A 77 43.45 52.59 -46.33
C GLN A 77 42.13 51.94 -46.77
N GLY A 78 42.18 51.01 -47.73
CA GLY A 78 41.01 50.27 -48.20
C GLY A 78 40.35 49.48 -47.07
N ILE A 79 41.13 48.69 -46.32
CA ILE A 79 40.63 47.90 -45.18
C ILE A 79 39.95 48.81 -44.15
N VAL A 80 40.63 49.86 -43.69
CA VAL A 80 40.06 50.77 -42.68
C VAL A 80 38.79 51.46 -43.19
N ALA A 81 38.78 51.85 -44.48
CA ALA A 81 37.63 52.48 -45.11
C ALA A 81 36.41 51.54 -45.16
N ASP A 82 36.63 50.25 -45.40
CA ASP A 82 35.57 49.23 -45.48
C ASP A 82 34.98 48.93 -44.10
N TYR A 83 35.81 48.66 -43.08
CA TYR A 83 35.34 48.35 -41.73
C TYR A 83 34.60 49.53 -41.06
N MET A 84 35.13 50.75 -41.21
CA MET A 84 34.43 51.97 -40.76
C MET A 84 33.19 52.26 -41.61
N GLY A 85 33.18 51.82 -42.87
CA GLY A 85 32.02 51.85 -43.75
C GLY A 85 30.89 50.98 -43.21
N VAL A 86 31.19 49.73 -42.82
CA VAL A 86 30.21 48.80 -42.22
C VAL A 86 29.57 49.40 -40.97
N LEU A 87 30.37 50.03 -40.10
CA LEU A 87 29.90 50.69 -38.89
C LEU A 87 28.85 51.77 -39.21
N LEU A 88 29.12 52.62 -40.21
CA LEU A 88 28.20 53.66 -40.66
C LEU A 88 26.92 53.08 -41.27
N THR A 89 27.05 52.06 -42.13
CA THR A 89 25.88 51.45 -42.78
C THR A 89 24.96 50.77 -41.77
N GLU A 90 25.53 50.07 -40.79
CA GLU A 90 24.76 49.30 -39.81
C GLU A 90 24.13 50.19 -38.72
N LEU A 91 24.78 51.31 -38.39
CA LEU A 91 24.18 52.34 -37.53
C LEU A 91 23.00 53.05 -38.23
N GLN A 92 23.09 53.32 -39.53
CA GLN A 92 21.99 53.96 -40.26
C GLN A 92 20.81 53.03 -40.47
N ALA A 93 21.05 51.73 -40.53
CA ALA A 93 20.03 50.76 -40.82
C ALA A 93 19.04 50.57 -39.64
N PRO A 94 17.76 50.30 -39.93
CA PRO A 94 16.74 50.17 -38.89
C PRO A 94 16.97 48.94 -38.00
N THR A 95 16.51 49.02 -36.75
CA THR A 95 16.52 47.91 -35.81
C THR A 95 15.75 46.72 -36.39
N PRO A 96 16.36 45.52 -36.48
CA PRO A 96 15.68 44.36 -37.03
C PRO A 96 14.57 43.89 -36.07
N SER A 97 13.49 43.35 -36.64
CA SER A 97 12.38 42.80 -35.86
C SER A 97 12.82 41.58 -35.05
N ASN A 98 12.19 41.38 -33.88
CA ASN A 98 12.47 40.23 -33.04
C ASN A 98 11.96 38.93 -33.69
N LYS A 99 12.74 37.85 -33.56
CA LYS A 99 12.29 36.50 -33.92
C LYS A 99 11.31 36.00 -32.88
N LEU A 100 10.05 35.87 -33.28
CA LEU A 100 9.01 35.31 -32.43
C LEU A 100 8.99 33.78 -32.55
N ARG A 101 8.83 33.12 -31.40
CA ARG A 101 8.64 31.68 -31.26
C ARG A 101 7.23 31.45 -30.73
N GLN A 102 6.27 31.34 -31.64
CA GLN A 102 4.88 31.08 -31.31
C GLN A 102 4.65 29.59 -31.07
N ARG A 103 3.71 29.25 -30.19
CA ARG A 103 3.39 27.87 -29.83
C ARG A 103 1.91 27.58 -30.08
N PRO A 104 1.58 26.43 -30.72
CA PRO A 104 0.19 26.10 -31.03
C PRO A 104 -0.59 25.58 -29.82
N THR A 105 0.10 25.18 -28.75
CA THR A 105 -0.52 24.61 -27.55
C THR A 105 -0.40 25.57 -26.37
N THR A 106 -1.38 25.51 -25.47
CA THR A 106 -1.50 26.42 -24.32
C THR A 106 -0.54 26.11 -23.18
N ASP A 107 -0.03 24.87 -23.11
CA ASP A 107 0.88 24.40 -22.05
C ASP A 107 2.33 24.87 -22.25
N VAL A 108 2.67 25.33 -23.45
CA VAL A 108 4.02 25.78 -23.82
C VAL A 108 4.03 27.29 -24.01
N GLN A 109 5.00 27.97 -23.40
CA GLN A 109 5.11 29.43 -23.50
C GLN A 109 5.68 29.89 -24.86
N GLY A 110 5.13 30.98 -25.38
CA GLY A 110 5.74 31.71 -26.50
C GLY A 110 6.92 32.56 -26.03
N LEU A 111 7.95 32.68 -26.86
CA LEU A 111 9.17 33.43 -26.55
C LEU A 111 9.58 34.32 -27.74
N TYR A 112 10.51 35.23 -27.52
CA TYR A 112 11.15 35.98 -28.61
C TYR A 112 12.65 36.10 -28.42
N LEU A 113 13.37 36.29 -29.52
CA LEU A 113 14.82 36.50 -29.56
C LEU A 113 15.14 37.74 -30.40
N PRO A 114 15.95 38.69 -29.90
CA PRO A 114 16.46 39.76 -30.73
C PRO A 114 17.22 39.20 -31.94
N GLN A 115 16.92 39.68 -33.15
CA GLN A 115 17.54 39.17 -34.37
C GLN A 115 19.07 39.35 -34.37
N ILE A 116 19.56 40.42 -33.75
CA ILE A 116 21.00 40.64 -33.55
C ILE A 116 21.65 39.47 -32.80
N TYR A 117 20.99 38.92 -31.77
CA TYR A 117 21.50 37.77 -31.02
C TYR A 117 21.54 36.50 -31.88
N PHE A 118 20.55 36.31 -32.75
CA PHE A 118 20.55 35.21 -33.72
C PHE A 118 21.68 35.34 -34.73
N ASN A 119 21.91 36.56 -35.24
CA ASN A 119 22.95 36.82 -36.24
C ASN A 119 24.36 36.72 -35.66
N THR A 120 24.56 37.05 -34.37
CA THR A 120 25.83 36.84 -33.66
C THR A 120 26.13 35.37 -33.37
N ALA A 121 25.10 34.54 -33.31
CA ALA A 121 25.28 33.13 -33.00
C ALA A 121 25.97 32.40 -34.16
N GLU A 122 26.71 31.35 -33.82
CA GLU A 122 27.37 30.49 -34.81
C GLU A 122 26.35 29.97 -35.83
N ARG A 123 26.64 30.21 -37.12
CA ARG A 123 25.78 29.78 -38.22
C ARG A 123 25.83 28.27 -38.35
N ARG A 124 24.74 27.61 -37.96
CA ARG A 124 24.56 26.17 -38.20
C ARG A 124 24.05 25.95 -39.63
N GLN A 125 24.78 25.16 -40.40
CA GLN A 125 24.38 24.75 -41.74
C GLN A 125 23.10 23.91 -41.68
N LYS A 126 22.17 24.18 -42.61
CA LYS A 126 20.92 23.43 -42.76
C LYS A 126 21.00 22.64 -44.06
N PHE A 127 20.76 21.35 -43.98
CA PHE A 127 20.80 20.44 -45.12
C PHE A 127 19.39 20.29 -45.68
N VAL A 128 19.21 20.58 -46.96
CA VAL A 128 17.92 20.52 -47.66
C VAL A 128 18.05 19.55 -48.81
N MET A 129 17.10 18.64 -48.96
CA MET A 129 17.07 17.66 -50.04
C MET A 129 16.22 18.19 -51.20
N LYS A 130 16.84 18.50 -52.33
CA LYS A 130 16.17 18.90 -53.57
C LYS A 130 16.53 17.95 -54.72
N PRO A 131 15.62 17.73 -55.69
CA PRO A 131 15.82 16.75 -56.76
C PRO A 131 17.01 17.08 -57.67
N GLY A 132 17.29 18.37 -57.91
CA GLY A 132 18.37 18.84 -58.81
C GLY A 132 19.76 18.96 -58.19
N LEU A 133 19.97 18.48 -56.95
CA LEU A 133 21.28 18.55 -56.29
C LEU A 133 22.28 17.57 -56.91
N SER A 134 23.57 17.93 -56.83
CA SER A 134 24.67 17.04 -57.22
C SER A 134 24.71 15.78 -56.34
N THR A 135 25.34 14.72 -56.84
CA THR A 135 25.44 13.46 -56.08
C THR A 135 26.21 13.63 -54.77
N SER A 136 27.23 14.49 -54.73
CA SER A 136 27.97 14.84 -53.52
C SER A 136 27.07 15.51 -52.48
N GLU A 137 26.33 16.55 -52.87
CA GLU A 137 25.39 17.26 -51.98
C GLU A 137 24.31 16.32 -51.45
N LYS A 138 23.70 15.49 -52.32
CA LYS A 138 22.71 14.48 -51.89
C LYS A 138 23.30 13.51 -50.86
N ASN A 139 24.54 13.07 -51.04
CA ASN A 139 25.22 12.20 -50.08
C ASN A 139 25.50 12.92 -48.74
N GLU A 140 25.86 14.20 -48.77
CA GLU A 140 26.06 15.00 -47.56
C GLU A 140 24.77 15.22 -46.77
N VAL A 141 23.66 15.47 -47.45
CA VAL A 141 22.33 15.59 -46.83
C VAL A 141 21.93 14.28 -46.14
N VAL A 142 22.13 13.14 -46.79
CA VAL A 142 21.87 11.81 -46.19
C VAL A 142 22.77 11.57 -44.98
N ARG A 143 24.07 11.89 -45.06
CA ARG A 143 25.00 11.79 -43.91
C ARG A 143 24.60 12.74 -42.78
N ALA A 144 24.08 13.92 -43.07
CA ALA A 144 23.53 14.82 -42.06
C ALA A 144 22.31 14.21 -41.35
N ALA A 145 21.41 13.56 -42.10
CA ALA A 145 20.26 12.86 -41.53
C ALA A 145 20.68 11.72 -40.58
N TYR A 146 21.69 10.93 -40.95
CA TYR A 146 22.24 9.90 -40.08
C TYR A 146 22.86 10.48 -38.79
N ARG A 147 23.67 11.55 -38.91
CA ARG A 147 24.24 12.25 -37.74
C ARG A 147 23.18 12.82 -36.82
N GLN A 148 22.05 13.24 -37.35
CA GLN A 148 20.95 13.77 -36.55
C GLN A 148 20.18 12.66 -35.81
N ILE A 149 19.79 11.60 -36.52
CA ILE A 149 18.90 10.55 -35.99
C ILE A 149 19.67 9.56 -35.12
N PHE A 150 20.86 9.12 -35.55
CA PHE A 150 21.65 8.14 -34.81
C PHE A 150 22.73 8.79 -33.92
N GLU A 151 22.76 10.13 -33.85
CA GLU A 151 23.77 10.94 -33.18
C GLU A 151 25.21 10.82 -33.74
N ARG A 152 25.42 9.90 -34.69
CA ARG A 152 26.71 9.58 -35.33
C ARG A 152 26.50 9.18 -36.78
N ASP A 153 27.57 9.21 -37.56
CA ASP A 153 27.54 8.67 -38.91
C ASP A 153 27.72 7.15 -38.88
N ILE A 154 26.61 6.42 -39.03
CA ILE A 154 26.58 4.95 -39.03
C ILE A 154 27.31 4.35 -40.24
N THR A 155 27.37 5.08 -41.36
CA THR A 155 27.97 4.58 -42.61
C THR A 155 29.48 4.50 -42.51
N LYS A 156 30.11 5.48 -41.84
CA LYS A 156 31.56 5.56 -41.67
C LYS A 156 32.08 4.62 -40.57
N ALA A 157 31.30 4.42 -39.51
CA ALA A 157 31.75 3.67 -38.34
C ALA A 157 31.54 2.15 -38.47
N TYR A 158 30.41 1.73 -39.06
CA TYR A 158 30.00 0.31 -39.06
C TYR A 158 29.65 -0.23 -40.45
N SER A 159 29.82 0.58 -41.51
CA SER A 159 29.43 0.23 -42.88
C SER A 159 27.95 -0.17 -43.03
N LEU A 160 27.10 0.23 -42.07
CA LEU A 160 25.66 -0.01 -42.11
C LEU A 160 25.02 0.98 -43.07
N LYS A 161 24.20 0.47 -43.99
CA LYS A 161 23.43 1.28 -44.95
C LYS A 161 22.01 0.74 -45.06
N ILE A 162 21.05 1.64 -45.19
CA ILE A 162 19.68 1.31 -45.53
C ILE A 162 19.49 1.72 -47.00
N SER A 163 20.08 0.93 -47.90
CA SER A 163 20.23 1.23 -49.33
C SER A 163 18.93 1.67 -50.00
N ASP A 164 17.83 0.99 -49.70
CA ASP A 164 16.54 1.23 -50.34
C ASP A 164 15.98 2.61 -50.02
N LEU A 165 16.13 3.07 -48.77
CA LEU A 165 15.64 4.38 -48.36
C LEU A 165 16.50 5.50 -48.97
N GLU A 166 17.81 5.29 -49.05
CA GLU A 166 18.73 6.26 -49.64
C GLU A 166 18.44 6.48 -51.13
N SER A 167 18.22 5.42 -51.88
CA SER A 167 17.90 5.52 -53.31
C SER A 167 16.59 6.27 -53.51
N LYS A 168 15.55 5.93 -52.74
CA LYS A 168 14.23 6.59 -52.82
C LYS A 168 14.29 8.09 -52.52
N VAL A 169 15.06 8.49 -51.50
CA VAL A 169 15.19 9.92 -51.16
C VAL A 169 16.07 10.66 -52.18
N LYS A 170 17.11 10.02 -52.73
CA LYS A 170 17.98 10.60 -53.78
C LYS A 170 17.24 10.82 -55.10
N ASN A 171 16.29 9.93 -55.42
CA ASN A 171 15.42 10.04 -56.59
C ASN A 171 14.24 11.00 -56.37
N GLY A 172 13.95 11.38 -55.12
CA GLY A 172 12.79 12.21 -54.79
C GLY A 172 11.45 11.45 -54.74
N GLU A 173 11.47 10.12 -54.71
CA GLU A 173 10.27 9.28 -54.53
C GLU A 173 9.65 9.44 -53.14
N ILE A 174 10.50 9.72 -52.14
CA ILE A 174 10.09 10.06 -50.78
C ILE A 174 10.71 11.38 -50.37
N SER A 175 9.97 12.16 -49.58
CA SER A 175 10.47 13.41 -49.01
C SER A 175 11.49 13.14 -47.89
N MET A 176 12.22 14.19 -47.50
CA MET A 176 13.16 14.12 -46.38
C MET A 176 12.43 13.79 -45.08
N LYS A 177 11.21 14.31 -44.90
CA LYS A 177 10.30 13.96 -43.80
C LYS A 177 10.00 12.47 -43.75
N GLU A 178 9.63 11.87 -44.88
CA GLU A 178 9.29 10.43 -44.95
C GLU A 178 10.53 9.54 -44.77
N PHE A 179 11.70 9.97 -45.27
CA PHE A 179 12.96 9.29 -45.00
C PHE A 179 13.28 9.27 -43.50
N VAL A 180 13.15 10.41 -42.81
CA VAL A 180 13.33 10.50 -41.34
C VAL A 180 12.34 9.60 -40.61
N ARG A 181 11.06 9.57 -41.01
CA ARG A 181 10.03 8.70 -40.42
C ARG A 181 10.41 7.23 -40.53
N ARG A 182 10.83 6.77 -41.71
CA ARG A 182 11.22 5.37 -41.95
C ARG A 182 12.51 4.99 -41.23
N LEU A 183 13.47 5.91 -41.11
CA LEU A 183 14.67 5.70 -40.32
C LEU A 183 14.34 5.50 -38.84
N GLY A 184 13.44 6.30 -38.29
CA GLY A 184 12.98 6.13 -36.90
C GLY A 184 12.31 4.78 -36.67
N LYS A 185 11.53 4.28 -37.64
CA LYS A 185 10.83 3.00 -37.55
C LYS A 185 11.72 1.79 -37.86
N SER A 186 12.97 2.01 -38.25
CA SER A 186 13.91 0.94 -38.58
C SER A 186 14.24 0.09 -37.34
N PRO A 187 14.56 -1.21 -37.54
CA PRO A 187 15.03 -2.05 -36.45
C PRO A 187 16.31 -1.50 -35.80
N LEU A 188 17.18 -0.85 -36.59
CA LEU A 188 18.41 -0.25 -36.10
C LEU A 188 18.14 0.86 -35.08
N TYR A 189 17.20 1.77 -35.36
CA TYR A 189 16.82 2.81 -34.40
C TYR A 189 16.19 2.21 -33.13
N ARG A 190 15.35 1.19 -33.29
CA ARG A 190 14.71 0.48 -32.18
C ARG A 190 15.74 -0.14 -31.23
N ASP A 191 16.74 -0.83 -31.79
CA ASP A 191 17.74 -1.54 -31.00
C ASP A 191 18.70 -0.57 -30.29
N GLU A 192 19.03 0.57 -30.91
CA GLU A 192 19.92 1.57 -30.32
C GLU A 192 19.22 2.50 -29.31
N PHE A 193 18.00 2.97 -29.60
CA PHE A 193 17.37 4.09 -28.88
C PHE A 193 16.02 3.78 -28.25
N PHE A 194 15.49 2.56 -28.38
CA PHE A 194 14.23 2.16 -27.76
C PHE A 194 14.39 0.99 -26.78
N LEU A 195 14.90 -0.16 -27.22
CA LEU A 195 15.02 -1.37 -26.38
C LEU A 195 15.89 -1.21 -25.11
N PRO A 196 17.04 -0.52 -25.12
CA PRO A 196 17.86 -0.39 -23.91
C PRO A 196 17.29 0.62 -22.91
N PHE A 197 16.23 1.36 -23.26
CA PHE A 197 15.71 2.48 -22.47
C PHE A 197 14.28 2.24 -21.97
N ILE A 198 13.95 2.89 -20.86
CA ILE A 198 12.55 3.01 -20.39
C ILE A 198 11.79 3.94 -21.35
N ASN A 199 10.48 3.71 -21.55
CA ASN A 199 9.62 4.53 -22.41
C ASN A 199 9.78 6.05 -22.18
N SER A 200 9.90 6.50 -20.93
CA SER A 200 10.12 7.91 -20.61
C SER A 200 11.45 8.42 -21.16
N ARG A 201 12.52 7.63 -21.09
CA ARG A 201 13.85 8.02 -21.60
C ARG A 201 13.90 7.94 -23.13
N ALA A 202 13.31 6.91 -23.72
CA ALA A 202 13.21 6.78 -25.18
C ALA A 202 12.46 7.97 -25.80
N LEU A 203 11.39 8.46 -25.14
CA LEU A 203 10.68 9.67 -25.54
C LEU A 203 11.60 10.89 -25.57
N GLU A 204 12.39 11.11 -24.52
CA GLU A 204 13.31 12.26 -24.43
C GLU A 204 14.36 12.26 -25.56
N LEU A 205 14.88 11.07 -25.90
CA LEU A 205 15.81 10.90 -27.03
C LEU A 205 15.12 11.12 -28.38
N ALA A 206 13.88 10.64 -28.55
CA ALA A 206 13.12 10.91 -29.77
C ALA A 206 12.88 12.41 -30.00
N PHE A 207 12.59 13.18 -28.95
CA PHE A 207 12.49 14.65 -29.04
C PHE A 207 13.80 15.29 -29.54
N LYS A 208 14.95 14.81 -29.04
CA LYS A 208 16.28 15.24 -29.50
C LYS A 208 16.49 14.95 -30.99
N HIS A 209 16.13 13.74 -31.44
CA HIS A 209 16.42 13.26 -32.79
C HIS A 209 15.48 13.85 -33.84
N PHE A 210 14.17 13.82 -33.60
CA PHE A 210 13.16 14.20 -34.59
C PHE A 210 12.79 15.69 -34.53
N LEU A 211 12.72 16.29 -33.33
CA LEU A 211 12.36 17.70 -33.17
C LEU A 211 13.56 18.60 -32.90
N GLY A 212 14.74 18.04 -32.63
CA GLY A 212 15.95 18.82 -32.37
C GLY A 212 15.89 19.65 -31.09
N ARG A 213 14.95 19.39 -30.17
CA ARG A 213 14.78 20.09 -28.88
C ARG A 213 14.46 19.13 -27.76
N ALA A 214 14.47 19.62 -26.53
CA ALA A 214 13.93 18.91 -25.39
C ALA A 214 12.41 19.12 -25.23
N PRO A 215 11.71 18.22 -24.52
CA PRO A 215 10.37 18.51 -24.02
C PRO A 215 10.34 19.78 -23.15
N GLU A 216 9.27 20.57 -23.24
CA GLU A 216 9.17 21.88 -22.59
C GLU A 216 8.19 21.91 -21.40
N SER A 217 7.19 21.03 -21.42
CA SER A 217 6.17 20.94 -20.37
C SER A 217 5.98 19.49 -19.87
N ARG A 218 5.37 19.35 -18.69
CA ARG A 218 5.02 18.04 -18.14
C ARG A 218 3.87 17.41 -18.94
N GLU A 219 2.93 18.25 -19.35
CA GLU A 219 1.74 17.89 -20.10
C GLU A 219 2.12 17.35 -21.50
N GLU A 220 3.14 17.92 -22.13
CA GLU A 220 3.74 17.43 -23.38
C GLU A 220 4.34 16.03 -23.18
N VAL A 221 5.16 15.84 -22.14
CA VAL A 221 5.73 14.52 -21.81
C VAL A 221 4.62 13.49 -21.57
N GLN A 222 3.57 13.85 -20.82
CA GLN A 222 2.44 12.96 -20.56
C GLN A 222 1.68 12.56 -21.85
N ARG A 223 1.44 13.52 -22.75
CA ARG A 223 0.75 13.28 -24.02
C ARG A 223 1.50 12.26 -24.88
N TYR A 224 2.80 12.49 -25.11
CA TYR A 224 3.61 11.59 -25.93
C TYR A 224 3.91 10.26 -25.22
N PHE A 225 4.00 10.26 -23.88
CA PHE A 225 4.15 9.03 -23.12
C PHE A 225 2.91 8.13 -23.26
N ALA A 226 1.71 8.69 -23.24
CA ALA A 226 0.47 7.94 -23.48
C ALA A 226 0.42 7.32 -24.89
N ILE A 227 0.95 8.03 -25.90
CA ILE A 227 1.05 7.52 -27.28
C ILE A 227 2.03 6.33 -27.35
N VAL A 228 3.23 6.47 -26.76
CA VAL A 228 4.23 5.39 -26.70
C VAL A 228 3.70 4.16 -25.99
N SER A 229 3.04 4.34 -24.84
CA SER A 229 2.53 3.22 -24.05
C SER A 229 1.40 2.46 -24.75
N LYS A 230 0.66 3.10 -25.65
CA LYS A 230 -0.43 2.44 -26.42
C LYS A 230 0.05 1.85 -27.75
N GLY A 231 0.86 2.59 -28.51
CA GLY A 231 1.22 2.26 -29.90
C GLY A 231 2.70 1.96 -30.13
N GLY A 232 3.51 1.91 -29.06
CA GLY A 232 4.94 1.65 -29.14
C GLY A 232 5.74 2.73 -29.88
N LEU A 233 6.92 2.33 -30.37
CA LEU A 233 7.84 3.21 -31.09
C LEU A 233 7.24 3.79 -32.40
N PRO A 234 6.57 3.02 -33.27
CA PRO A 234 6.06 3.56 -34.54
C PRO A 234 5.07 4.70 -34.34
N ALA A 235 4.14 4.56 -33.39
CA ALA A 235 3.14 5.58 -33.10
C ALA A 235 3.76 6.87 -32.53
N LEU A 236 4.83 6.76 -31.73
CA LEU A 236 5.56 7.93 -31.24
C LEU A 236 6.19 8.72 -32.38
N ILE A 237 6.87 8.02 -33.30
CA ILE A 237 7.56 8.67 -34.42
C ILE A 237 6.56 9.36 -35.34
N ASP A 238 5.44 8.70 -35.65
CA ASP A 238 4.36 9.31 -36.44
C ASP A 238 3.83 10.56 -35.75
N ALA A 239 3.54 10.49 -34.45
CA ALA A 239 3.06 11.65 -33.69
C ALA A 239 4.05 12.83 -33.64
N LEU A 240 5.36 12.57 -33.67
CA LEU A 240 6.39 13.61 -33.69
C LEU A 240 6.55 14.22 -35.08
N VAL A 241 6.63 13.38 -36.11
CA VAL A 241 6.86 13.79 -37.50
C VAL A 241 5.61 14.45 -38.11
N ASP A 242 4.41 14.06 -37.67
CA ASP A 242 3.14 14.66 -38.10
C ASP A 242 2.68 15.84 -37.24
N SER A 243 3.51 16.27 -36.28
CA SER A 243 3.24 17.48 -35.52
C SER A 243 3.32 18.72 -36.42
N LYS A 244 2.48 19.71 -36.15
CA LYS A 244 2.53 21.04 -36.80
C LYS A 244 3.91 21.68 -36.64
N GLU A 245 4.51 21.52 -35.47
CA GLU A 245 5.85 22.03 -35.20
C GLU A 245 6.91 21.43 -36.12
N TYR A 246 6.84 20.13 -36.43
CA TYR A 246 7.80 19.54 -37.38
C TYR A 246 7.68 20.20 -38.76
N ALA A 247 6.44 20.38 -39.25
CA ALA A 247 6.17 21.03 -40.53
C ALA A 247 6.65 22.50 -40.56
N ASP A 248 6.45 23.26 -39.47
CA ASP A 248 6.85 24.67 -39.40
C ASP A 248 8.38 24.86 -39.42
N TYR A 249 9.15 23.97 -38.75
CA TYR A 249 10.61 24.14 -38.62
C TYR A 249 11.42 23.46 -39.72
N PHE A 250 10.94 22.32 -40.23
CA PHE A 250 11.69 21.48 -41.17
C PHE A 250 10.98 21.31 -42.51
N GLY A 251 9.65 21.46 -42.54
CA GLY A 251 8.84 21.15 -43.71
C GLY A 251 9.03 19.70 -44.14
N GLU A 252 9.11 19.48 -45.45
CA GLU A 252 9.30 18.14 -46.03
C GLU A 252 10.70 17.90 -46.61
N GLU A 253 11.49 18.95 -46.80
CA GLU A 253 12.77 18.90 -47.52
C GLU A 253 13.99 19.06 -46.58
N THR A 254 13.83 19.68 -45.41
CA THR A 254 14.97 19.99 -44.53
C THR A 254 15.21 18.85 -43.56
N VAL A 255 16.48 18.47 -43.40
CA VAL A 255 16.91 17.51 -42.36
C VAL A 255 16.71 18.16 -40.98
N PRO A 256 16.13 17.45 -39.99
CA PRO A 256 16.04 17.97 -38.64
C PRO A 256 17.40 18.40 -38.10
N TYR A 257 17.42 19.47 -37.31
CA TYR A 257 18.65 20.03 -36.76
C TYR A 257 18.44 20.42 -35.30
N ARG A 258 19.54 20.40 -34.54
CA ARG A 258 19.53 20.80 -33.12
C ARG A 258 19.20 22.27 -32.97
N ARG A 259 18.09 22.54 -32.30
CA ARG A 259 17.61 23.88 -31.93
C ARG A 259 18.18 24.25 -30.57
N GLY A 260 19.44 24.71 -30.60
CA GLY A 260 20.19 25.13 -29.42
C GLY A 260 20.16 26.64 -29.20
N LEU A 261 21.00 27.10 -28.27
CA LEU A 261 21.21 28.51 -28.01
C LEU A 261 21.61 29.27 -29.29
N GLY A 262 21.04 30.45 -29.47
CA GLY A 262 21.33 31.33 -30.60
C GLY A 262 20.47 31.08 -31.85
N GLN A 263 19.98 29.86 -32.08
CA GLN A 263 19.11 29.57 -33.23
C GLN A 263 17.65 29.97 -32.99
N GLU A 264 17.17 29.78 -31.76
CA GLU A 264 15.83 30.15 -31.32
C GLU A 264 15.85 30.62 -29.86
N ALA A 265 14.77 31.28 -29.42
CA ALA A 265 14.58 31.64 -28.02
C ALA A 265 14.38 30.38 -27.17
N GLN A 266 15.20 30.22 -26.12
CA GLN A 266 15.20 29.03 -25.26
C GLN A 266 14.41 29.27 -23.96
N PRO A 267 13.57 28.33 -23.52
CA PRO A 267 12.89 28.45 -22.24
C PRO A 267 13.85 28.20 -21.07
N CYS A 268 13.70 28.98 -19.98
CA CYS A 268 14.51 28.78 -18.77
C CYS A 268 14.13 27.49 -18.01
N ARG A 269 12.92 26.97 -18.22
CA ARG A 269 12.35 25.83 -17.48
C ARG A 269 13.14 24.53 -17.65
N ASN A 270 13.67 24.29 -18.84
CA ASN A 270 14.41 23.06 -19.20
C ASN A 270 15.88 23.35 -19.57
N TRP A 271 16.39 24.53 -19.20
CA TRP A 271 17.70 25.05 -19.61
C TRP A 271 18.84 24.03 -19.47
N GLY A 272 19.17 23.63 -18.24
CA GLY A 272 20.29 22.69 -17.98
C GLY A 272 20.09 21.33 -18.64
N ALA A 273 18.89 20.76 -18.51
CA ALA A 273 18.58 19.44 -19.05
C ALA A 273 18.66 19.39 -20.60
N GLN A 274 18.34 20.48 -21.29
CA GLN A 274 18.44 20.56 -22.74
C GLN A 274 19.90 20.57 -23.22
N PHE A 275 20.80 21.27 -22.52
CA PHE A 275 22.23 21.22 -22.85
C PHE A 275 22.81 19.82 -22.62
N ASP A 276 22.45 19.17 -21.51
CA ASP A 276 22.86 17.79 -21.23
C ASP A 276 22.36 16.83 -22.31
N LEU A 277 21.13 17.02 -22.80
CA LEU A 277 20.53 16.20 -23.84
C LEU A 277 21.30 16.29 -25.17
N PHE A 278 21.83 17.46 -25.53
CA PHE A 278 22.56 17.64 -26.80
C PHE A 278 23.99 17.10 -26.80
N ASN A 279 24.46 16.55 -25.69
CA ASN A 279 25.77 15.91 -25.63
C ASN A 279 25.72 14.48 -26.19
N TYR A 280 26.87 13.99 -26.65
CA TYR A 280 27.06 12.59 -27.05
C TYR A 280 26.90 11.63 -25.86
N SER A 281 27.02 12.15 -24.63
CA SER A 281 26.87 11.37 -23.41
C SER A 281 25.40 11.12 -23.02
N ALA A 282 24.45 11.78 -23.69
CA ALA A 282 23.04 11.67 -23.35
C ALA A 282 22.50 10.22 -23.43
N PRO A 283 22.80 9.40 -24.44
CA PRO A 283 22.34 8.01 -24.49
C PRO A 283 22.85 7.15 -23.33
N PHE A 284 23.97 7.49 -22.68
CA PHE A 284 24.45 6.69 -21.53
C PHE A 284 23.64 6.92 -20.25
N ARG A 285 22.80 7.97 -20.21
CA ARG A 285 21.91 8.18 -19.07
C ARG A 285 20.64 7.36 -19.22
N GLN A 286 20.48 6.39 -18.32
CA GLN A 286 19.32 5.50 -18.28
C GLN A 286 18.10 6.10 -17.58
N VAL A 287 18.33 6.97 -16.59
CA VAL A 287 17.26 7.62 -15.81
C VAL A 287 16.66 8.79 -16.60
N PRO A 288 15.33 8.91 -16.70
CA PRO A 288 14.69 10.01 -17.41
C PRO A 288 14.92 11.35 -16.71
N GLN A 289 15.23 12.39 -17.49
CA GLN A 289 15.60 13.71 -16.99
C GLN A 289 14.41 14.65 -16.85
N PHE A 290 13.53 14.70 -17.84
CA PHE A 290 12.52 15.76 -17.95
C PHE A 290 11.30 15.47 -17.09
N VAL A 291 10.86 14.19 -17.04
CA VAL A 291 9.74 13.81 -16.18
C VAL A 291 10.05 14.04 -14.69
N THR A 292 11.28 13.71 -14.27
CA THR A 292 11.74 13.87 -12.90
C THR A 292 11.95 15.36 -12.57
N LEU A 293 12.56 16.14 -13.46
CA LEU A 293 12.74 17.59 -13.32
C LEU A 293 11.39 18.33 -13.22
N PHE A 294 10.46 18.07 -14.15
CA PHE A 294 9.17 18.75 -14.13
C PHE A 294 8.28 18.34 -12.97
N ALA A 295 8.39 17.10 -12.48
CA ALA A 295 7.75 16.68 -11.25
C ALA A 295 8.37 17.40 -10.04
N ALA A 296 9.70 17.47 -9.96
CA ALA A 296 10.42 18.12 -8.87
C ALA A 296 10.06 19.61 -8.72
N TYR A 297 9.81 20.33 -9.82
CA TYR A 297 9.37 21.74 -9.74
C TYR A 297 8.03 21.95 -9.03
N ARG A 298 7.18 20.92 -8.95
CA ARG A 298 5.87 21.00 -8.26
C ARG A 298 5.89 20.34 -6.89
N GLN A 299 6.90 19.55 -6.58
CA GLN A 299 7.04 18.82 -5.33
C GLN A 299 7.87 19.64 -4.32
N PRO A 300 7.71 19.39 -3.01
CA PRO A 300 8.60 19.95 -2.00
C PRO A 300 10.03 19.40 -2.17
N LEU A 301 10.96 19.94 -1.37
CA LEU A 301 12.35 19.47 -1.38
C LEU A 301 12.43 17.93 -1.19
N PRO A 302 13.23 17.23 -2.01
CA PRO A 302 13.36 15.79 -1.93
C PRO A 302 14.11 15.36 -0.66
N ASP A 303 13.84 14.14 -0.18
CA ASP A 303 14.66 13.51 0.85
C ASP A 303 15.98 13.01 0.26
N GLN A 304 17.03 13.82 0.36
CA GLN A 304 18.39 13.48 0.00
C GLN A 304 19.38 14.32 0.82
N HIS A 305 20.67 13.99 0.74
CA HIS A 305 21.71 14.84 1.30
C HIS A 305 21.68 16.26 0.69
N VAL A 306 22.05 17.26 1.49
CA VAL A 306 22.05 18.69 1.14
C VAL A 306 22.88 18.99 -0.12
N TYR A 307 23.93 18.20 -0.35
CA TYR A 307 24.84 18.34 -1.50
C TYR A 307 24.52 17.42 -2.67
N GLY A 308 23.34 16.78 -2.69
CA GLY A 308 22.87 15.88 -3.75
C GLY A 308 22.89 14.41 -3.36
N ALA A 309 22.15 13.58 -4.09
CA ALA A 309 21.90 12.17 -3.77
C ALA A 309 23.16 11.30 -3.64
N GLY A 310 24.24 11.62 -4.36
CA GLY A 310 25.48 10.83 -4.35
C GLY A 310 26.31 10.96 -3.06
N ASN A 311 25.91 11.83 -2.13
CA ASN A 311 26.63 12.07 -0.87
C ASN A 311 26.11 11.26 0.32
N ASP A 312 24.97 10.59 0.20
CA ASP A 312 24.53 9.61 1.19
C ASP A 312 25.15 8.23 0.90
N PRO A 313 25.78 7.56 1.89
CA PRO A 313 26.17 6.17 1.74
C PRO A 313 24.94 5.25 1.81
N LEU A 314 25.06 4.06 1.23
CA LEU A 314 24.08 3.00 1.41
C LEU A 314 24.05 2.55 2.88
N GLU A 315 22.85 2.43 3.47
CA GLU A 315 22.66 2.08 4.88
C GLU A 315 22.74 0.57 5.13
N ILE A 316 23.93 0.03 4.92
CA ILE A 316 24.30 -1.38 5.09
C ILE A 316 25.25 -1.59 6.29
N GLN A 317 25.43 -2.85 6.69
CA GLN A 317 26.24 -3.19 7.87
C GLN A 317 27.72 -2.77 7.72
N PHE A 318 28.34 -3.03 6.56
CA PHE A 318 29.76 -2.79 6.33
C PHE A 318 30.03 -1.97 5.06
N GLY A 319 31.15 -1.26 5.05
CA GLY A 319 31.65 -0.53 3.88
C GLY A 319 31.09 0.88 3.74
N ALA A 320 31.90 1.77 3.19
CA ALA A 320 31.50 3.14 2.83
C ALA A 320 31.19 3.18 1.33
N ILE A 321 30.04 2.61 0.97
CA ILE A 321 29.62 2.48 -0.42
C ILE A 321 28.73 3.66 -0.78
N PHE A 322 29.19 4.48 -1.73
CA PHE A 322 28.43 5.57 -2.33
C PHE A 322 28.10 5.20 -3.77
N PRO A 323 26.86 5.47 -4.24
CA PRO A 323 26.51 5.32 -5.64
C PRO A 323 27.47 6.10 -6.55
N LYS A 324 28.00 5.46 -7.61
CA LYS A 324 28.96 6.08 -8.52
C LYS A 324 28.24 6.95 -9.56
N GLU A 325 28.38 8.26 -9.44
CA GLU A 325 27.78 9.24 -10.37
C GLU A 325 28.28 9.12 -11.82
N ARG A 326 29.45 8.51 -12.08
CA ARG A 326 30.00 8.37 -13.45
C ARG A 326 29.43 7.22 -14.26
N LYS A 327 28.90 6.18 -13.62
CA LYS A 327 28.37 4.99 -14.30
C LYS A 327 26.89 5.17 -14.64
N ASP A 328 26.13 5.71 -13.69
CA ASP A 328 24.71 6.07 -13.84
C ASP A 328 24.53 7.51 -13.34
N PRO A 329 24.61 8.53 -14.21
CA PRO A 329 24.56 9.92 -13.78
C PRO A 329 23.17 10.28 -13.26
N ASN A 330 23.03 10.23 -11.93
CA ASN A 330 21.86 10.69 -11.19
C ASN A 330 22.29 11.66 -10.08
N ALA A 331 22.81 12.83 -10.47
CA ALA A 331 23.28 13.84 -9.53
C ALA A 331 22.14 14.53 -8.76
N SER A 332 20.92 14.52 -9.31
CA SER A 332 19.69 15.14 -8.77
C SER A 332 19.92 16.35 -7.83
N PRO A 333 20.58 17.43 -8.30
CA PRO A 333 20.86 18.57 -7.43
C PRO A 333 19.55 19.23 -7.00
N ALA A 334 19.44 19.59 -5.72
CA ALA A 334 18.32 20.35 -5.19
C ALA A 334 18.80 21.57 -4.39
N PRO A 335 18.09 22.70 -4.44
CA PRO A 335 18.50 23.94 -3.80
C PRO A 335 18.17 23.93 -2.29
N PHE A 336 19.02 23.28 -1.49
CA PHE A 336 18.88 23.34 -0.02
C PHE A 336 19.42 24.65 0.56
N GLY A 337 18.58 25.35 1.33
CA GLY A 337 18.97 26.53 2.10
C GLY A 337 19.95 26.20 3.23
N LYS A 338 20.49 27.25 3.88
CA LYS A 338 21.40 27.11 5.03
C LYS A 338 20.68 26.42 6.19
N ASP A 339 19.50 26.90 6.57
CA ASP A 339 18.77 26.41 7.73
C ASP A 339 17.75 25.37 7.31
N THR A 340 18.24 24.18 7.00
CA THR A 340 17.43 23.02 6.61
C THR A 340 17.69 21.85 7.54
N ARG A 341 16.63 21.06 7.82
CA ARG A 341 16.71 19.86 8.65
C ARG A 341 16.02 18.70 7.94
N ARG A 342 16.77 17.64 7.71
CA ARG A 342 16.31 16.37 7.17
C ARG A 342 15.46 15.63 8.20
N ILE A 343 14.40 15.00 7.73
CA ILE A 343 13.55 14.14 8.56
C ILE A 343 14.24 12.79 8.70
N LEU A 344 14.67 12.48 9.92
CA LEU A 344 15.31 11.21 10.24
C LEU A 344 14.32 10.29 10.96
N ILE A 345 14.29 9.02 10.55
CA ILE A 345 13.41 8.01 11.14
C ILE A 345 14.16 7.29 12.25
N ARG A 346 13.59 7.25 13.45
CA ARG A 346 14.18 6.57 14.61
C ARG A 346 14.26 5.06 14.34
N ARG A 347 15.41 4.44 14.60
CA ARG A 347 15.56 2.97 14.60
C ARG A 347 15.07 2.42 15.94
N GLY A 348 13.75 2.29 16.07
CA GLY A 348 13.04 1.89 17.29
C GLY A 348 11.64 2.50 17.33
N PRO A 349 11.01 2.63 18.51
CA PRO A 349 9.73 3.31 18.64
C PRO A 349 9.81 4.75 18.16
N GLY A 350 8.91 5.15 17.24
CA GLY A 350 8.90 6.49 16.65
C GLY A 350 8.67 7.64 17.65
N ILE A 351 8.04 7.34 18.79
CA ILE A 351 7.75 8.28 19.88
C ILE A 351 9.06 8.78 20.53
N LEU A 352 10.11 7.95 20.52
CA LEU A 352 11.42 8.27 21.10
C LEU A 352 12.32 9.04 20.10
N ASN A 353 11.73 9.80 19.17
CA ASN A 353 12.48 10.66 18.27
C ASN A 353 13.01 11.88 19.03
N GLN A 354 14.32 12.12 18.96
CA GLN A 354 14.99 13.17 19.74
C GLN A 354 14.55 14.59 19.38
N VAL A 355 13.92 14.78 18.21
CA VAL A 355 13.37 16.07 17.82
C VAL A 355 12.14 16.45 18.65
N SER A 356 11.26 15.49 18.93
CA SER A 356 10.06 15.71 19.75
C SER A 356 10.30 15.42 21.23
N ALA A 357 11.20 14.48 21.55
CA ALA A 357 11.53 14.07 22.91
C ALA A 357 13.06 14.06 23.15
N PRO A 358 13.69 15.22 23.38
CA PRO A 358 15.13 15.30 23.63
C PRO A 358 15.58 14.48 24.86
N ALA A 359 14.73 14.41 25.89
CA ALA A 359 14.99 13.62 27.11
C ALA A 359 15.05 12.10 26.86
N ALA A 360 14.57 11.61 25.70
CA ALA A 360 14.66 10.20 25.33
C ALA A 360 16.07 9.80 24.82
N GLN A 361 17.00 10.74 24.71
CA GLN A 361 18.40 10.43 24.40
C GLN A 361 19.00 9.57 25.52
N GLY A 362 19.61 8.44 25.15
CA GLY A 362 20.15 7.43 26.08
C GLY A 362 19.17 6.34 26.50
N VAL A 363 17.87 6.48 26.20
CA VAL A 363 16.88 5.42 26.42
C VAL A 363 17.09 4.29 25.40
N ALA A 364 17.21 3.06 25.89
CA ALA A 364 17.37 1.88 25.05
C ALA A 364 16.13 1.68 24.15
N PRO A 365 16.29 1.37 22.86
CA PRO A 365 15.19 1.31 21.90
C PRO A 365 14.30 0.06 22.01
N GLY A 366 14.52 -0.81 22.99
CA GLY A 366 13.76 -2.05 23.19
C GLY A 366 13.95 -3.08 22.07
N SER A 367 12.95 -3.93 21.86
CA SER A 367 12.98 -5.01 20.85
C SER A 367 12.89 -4.53 19.40
N LEU A 368 12.37 -3.31 19.16
CA LEU A 368 12.21 -2.73 17.82
C LEU A 368 13.49 -2.10 17.28
N GLY A 369 14.50 -1.87 18.13
CA GLY A 369 15.77 -1.24 17.77
C GLY A 369 16.93 -2.23 17.66
N PRO A 370 18.17 -1.73 17.43
CA PRO A 370 19.36 -2.56 17.54
C PRO A 370 19.61 -3.01 18.98
N LYS A 371 20.30 -4.14 19.12
CA LYS A 371 20.83 -4.59 20.40
C LYS A 371 21.84 -3.58 20.95
N VAL A 372 21.57 -3.07 22.14
CA VAL A 372 22.48 -2.16 22.87
C VAL A 372 23.41 -3.01 23.74
N ILE A 373 24.71 -2.74 23.67
CA ILE A 373 25.74 -3.44 24.43
C ILE A 373 26.41 -2.42 25.35
N LYS A 374 26.43 -2.70 26.64
CA LYS A 374 27.03 -1.88 27.69
C LYS A 374 28.09 -2.68 28.43
N LEU A 375 29.15 -2.00 28.84
CA LEU A 375 30.18 -2.55 29.70
C LEU A 375 29.86 -2.19 31.16
N ASP A 376 28.99 -2.98 31.80
CA ASP A 376 28.51 -2.69 33.17
C ASP A 376 29.49 -3.11 34.29
N GLN A 377 30.70 -3.60 33.95
CA GLN A 377 31.62 -4.27 34.89
C GLN A 377 33.04 -3.69 34.88
N VAL A 378 33.18 -2.39 35.18
CA VAL A 378 34.49 -1.80 35.49
C VAL A 378 34.51 -1.46 36.99
N PRO A 379 35.51 -1.89 37.78
CA PRO A 379 35.59 -1.53 39.19
C PRO A 379 35.76 -0.01 39.32
N SER A 380 34.72 0.70 39.75
CA SER A 380 34.87 2.09 40.16
C SER A 380 35.31 2.13 41.63
N GLU A 381 36.61 2.13 41.86
CA GLU A 381 37.18 2.77 43.06
C GLU A 381 36.92 4.27 42.96
N ASN A 382 35.73 4.72 43.39
CA ASN A 382 35.47 6.06 43.96
C ASN A 382 33.96 6.36 44.05
N ARG A 383 33.22 5.56 44.83
CA ARG A 383 32.02 6.09 45.51
C ARG A 383 32.38 6.35 46.97
N LYS A 384 32.67 7.61 47.30
CA LYS A 384 32.67 8.08 48.70
C LYS A 384 31.27 7.87 49.26
N PHE A 385 31.11 6.81 50.04
CA PHE A 385 29.89 6.59 50.81
C PHE A 385 29.77 7.67 51.88
N SER A 386 28.68 8.44 51.79
CA SER A 386 28.18 9.27 52.88
C SER A 386 27.92 8.39 54.11
N LYS A 387 28.32 8.87 55.29
CA LYS A 387 28.13 8.20 56.58
C LYS A 387 26.65 7.88 56.81
N GLY A 388 26.30 6.60 56.83
CA GLY A 388 25.00 6.14 57.31
C GLY A 388 24.71 4.66 57.03
N LYS A 389 24.88 3.82 58.06
CA LYS A 389 24.48 2.39 58.17
C LYS A 389 25.02 1.42 57.11
N SER A 390 26.05 0.68 57.53
CA SER A 390 26.52 -0.54 56.87
C SER A 390 25.52 -1.67 57.09
N THR A 391 24.83 -2.08 56.03
CA THR A 391 24.19 -3.41 55.95
C THR A 391 25.11 -4.29 55.12
N ARG A 392 25.71 -5.28 55.78
CA ARG A 392 26.62 -6.27 55.20
C ARG A 392 25.81 -7.16 54.24
N VAL A 393 25.88 -6.90 52.93
CA VAL A 393 25.46 -7.89 51.92
C VAL A 393 26.67 -8.77 51.63
N GLN A 394 26.68 -9.94 52.27
CA GLN A 394 27.65 -11.01 52.01
C GLN A 394 27.34 -11.64 50.65
N GLY A 395 28.32 -11.64 49.74
CA GLY A 395 28.36 -12.58 48.61
C GLY A 395 27.77 -12.11 47.28
N THR A 396 28.30 -11.04 46.68
CA THR A 396 28.32 -10.91 45.21
C THR A 396 29.74 -11.16 44.73
N SER A 397 30.05 -12.41 44.40
CA SER A 397 31.27 -12.76 43.66
C SER A 397 31.22 -12.05 42.30
N VAL A 398 32.00 -10.98 42.14
CA VAL A 398 32.22 -10.30 40.87
C VAL A 398 32.99 -11.27 39.97
N ARG A 399 32.28 -12.06 39.16
CA ARG A 399 32.89 -12.88 38.13
C ARG A 399 33.21 -11.98 36.96
N PHE A 400 34.47 -11.53 36.87
CA PHE A 400 35.05 -11.09 35.61
C PHE A 400 34.91 -12.26 34.63
N SER A 401 34.05 -12.13 33.62
CA SER A 401 34.09 -13.05 32.49
C SER A 401 34.79 -12.33 31.35
N GLU A 402 36.04 -12.71 31.07
CA GLU A 402 36.82 -12.26 29.89
C GLU A 402 36.00 -12.43 28.59
N SER A 403 35.08 -13.40 28.58
CA SER A 403 34.14 -13.62 27.48
C SER A 403 33.17 -12.45 27.25
N SER A 404 32.79 -11.70 28.29
CA SER A 404 31.85 -10.57 28.19
C SER A 404 32.53 -9.31 27.67
N THR A 405 33.73 -8.98 28.15
CA THR A 405 34.56 -7.87 27.65
C THR A 405 34.97 -8.11 26.21
N GLN A 406 35.37 -9.33 25.86
CA GLN A 406 35.68 -9.71 24.48
C GLN A 406 34.47 -9.57 23.55
N ALA A 407 33.26 -9.87 24.02
CA ALA A 407 32.03 -9.66 23.24
C ALA A 407 31.78 -8.16 23.00
N VAL A 408 32.07 -7.30 23.98
CA VAL A 408 32.02 -5.84 23.83
C VAL A 408 33.04 -5.37 22.80
N ILE A 409 34.30 -5.84 22.87
CA ILE A 409 35.35 -5.51 21.88
C ILE A 409 34.92 -5.89 20.47
N ARG A 410 34.40 -7.12 20.29
CA ARG A 410 33.87 -7.59 18.99
C ARG A 410 32.75 -6.69 18.48
N ALA A 411 31.86 -6.24 19.37
CA ALA A 411 30.78 -5.34 19.02
C ALA A 411 31.29 -3.95 18.63
N ILE A 412 32.31 -3.42 19.31
CA ILE A 412 32.92 -2.13 18.97
C ILE A 412 33.55 -2.19 17.57
N TYR A 413 34.30 -3.23 17.25
CA TYR A 413 34.83 -3.43 15.90
C TYR A 413 33.72 -3.54 14.86
N GLN A 414 32.68 -4.33 15.15
CA GLN A 414 31.56 -4.48 14.23
C GLN A 414 30.80 -3.17 14.00
N GLN A 415 30.67 -2.32 15.01
CA GLN A 415 30.02 -1.03 14.86
C GLN A 415 30.89 -0.03 14.08
N VAL A 416 32.13 0.18 14.53
CA VAL A 416 33.01 1.26 14.04
C VAL A 416 33.65 0.90 12.69
N LEU A 417 34.16 -0.32 12.54
CA LEU A 417 34.72 -0.81 11.27
C LEU A 417 33.69 -1.50 10.37
N GLY A 418 32.50 -1.84 10.89
CA GLY A 418 31.51 -2.63 10.14
C GLY A 418 31.83 -4.12 10.03
N ARG A 419 33.04 -4.55 10.43
CA ARG A 419 33.55 -5.93 10.30
C ARG A 419 34.58 -6.22 11.37
N GLN A 420 34.90 -7.50 11.56
CA GLN A 420 36.05 -7.88 12.37
C GLN A 420 37.37 -7.51 11.64
N PRO A 421 38.40 -7.06 12.38
CA PRO A 421 39.71 -6.76 11.81
C PRO A 421 40.36 -8.04 11.27
N TYR A 422 41.19 -7.90 10.22
CA TYR A 422 42.00 -9.04 9.76
C TYR A 422 43.12 -9.33 10.76
N ALA A 423 43.77 -10.50 10.64
CA ALA A 423 44.93 -10.83 11.45
C ALA A 423 46.01 -9.73 11.32
N GLY A 424 46.51 -9.24 12.46
CA GLY A 424 47.50 -8.15 12.52
C GLY A 424 46.92 -6.73 12.46
N GLN A 425 45.63 -6.56 12.17
CA GLN A 425 44.96 -5.25 12.13
C GLN A 425 44.30 -4.85 13.45
N ALA A 426 44.19 -5.79 14.39
CA ALA A 426 43.59 -5.57 15.70
C ALA A 426 44.49 -4.70 16.60
N LEU A 427 43.86 -3.82 17.37
CA LEU A 427 44.53 -2.92 18.30
C LEU A 427 44.80 -3.60 19.65
N LYS A 428 45.63 -4.67 19.64
CA LYS A 428 45.88 -5.53 20.81
C LYS A 428 46.23 -4.77 22.10
N VAL A 429 47.07 -3.73 22.00
CA VAL A 429 47.46 -2.92 23.17
C VAL A 429 46.25 -2.25 23.81
N TRP A 430 45.34 -1.71 23.00
CA TRP A 430 44.14 -1.04 23.47
C TRP A 430 43.06 -2.03 23.93
N GLU A 431 43.03 -3.24 23.34
CA GLU A 431 42.15 -4.33 23.79
C GLU A 431 42.51 -4.73 25.23
N ILE A 432 43.79 -4.99 25.49
CA ILE A 432 44.29 -5.34 26.83
C ILE A 432 43.96 -4.24 27.84
N ARG A 433 44.12 -2.96 27.47
CA ARG A 433 43.78 -1.84 28.36
C ARG A 433 42.29 -1.78 28.70
N LEU A 434 41.41 -2.10 27.73
CA LEU A 434 39.97 -2.15 27.98
C LEU A 434 39.61 -3.36 28.86
N GLU A 435 40.25 -4.50 28.63
CA GLU A 435 40.08 -5.72 29.45
C GLU A 435 40.52 -5.50 30.90
N ASN A 436 41.62 -4.77 31.11
CA ASN A 436 42.12 -4.37 32.42
C ASN A 436 41.24 -3.28 33.09
N GLY A 437 40.34 -2.64 32.36
CA GLY A 437 39.52 -1.52 32.86
C GLY A 437 40.27 -0.20 33.00
N GLU A 438 41.44 -0.04 32.37
CA GLU A 438 42.22 1.21 32.38
C GLU A 438 41.57 2.32 31.54
N ILE A 439 40.75 1.95 30.56
CA ILE A 439 40.08 2.86 29.63
C ILE A 439 38.57 2.56 29.56
N SER A 440 37.77 3.59 29.25
CA SER A 440 36.33 3.43 29.00
C SER A 440 36.05 2.95 27.57
N VAL A 441 34.82 2.51 27.30
CA VAL A 441 34.38 2.15 25.94
C VAL A 441 34.49 3.36 25.01
N ARG A 442 34.17 4.57 25.49
CA ARG A 442 34.33 5.82 24.74
C ARG A 442 35.78 6.04 24.32
N GLU A 443 36.73 5.85 25.23
CA GLU A 443 38.14 6.06 24.91
C GLU A 443 38.66 4.99 23.95
N PHE A 444 38.25 3.73 24.11
CA PHE A 444 38.58 2.68 23.13
C PHE A 444 37.99 2.99 21.73
N VAL A 445 36.75 3.49 21.65
CA VAL A 445 36.15 3.96 20.38
C VAL A 445 36.94 5.12 19.79
N ARG A 446 37.41 6.07 20.62
CA ARG A 446 38.27 7.19 20.18
C ARG A 446 39.56 6.68 19.55
N GLN A 447 40.26 5.77 20.22
CA GLN A 447 41.52 5.22 19.72
C GLN A 447 41.32 4.38 18.45
N LEU A 448 40.23 3.61 18.38
CA LEU A 448 39.88 2.86 17.17
C LEU A 448 39.59 3.79 15.99
N ALA A 449 38.82 4.86 16.20
CA ALA A 449 38.54 5.85 15.16
C ALA A 449 39.79 6.64 14.72
N LYS A 450 40.74 6.90 15.63
CA LYS A 450 42.02 7.55 15.30
C LYS A 450 43.06 6.61 14.67
N SER A 451 42.77 5.31 14.61
CA SER A 451 43.71 4.32 14.07
C SER A 451 44.05 4.57 12.60
N PRO A 452 45.27 4.20 12.15
CA PRO A 452 45.65 4.32 10.74
C PRO A 452 44.72 3.50 9.84
N LEU A 453 44.28 2.33 10.32
CA LEU A 453 43.34 1.47 9.59
C LEU A 453 42.01 2.18 9.31
N PHE A 454 41.42 2.83 10.32
CA PHE A 454 40.17 3.55 10.14
C PHE A 454 40.32 4.73 9.17
N ARG A 455 41.43 5.47 9.29
CA ARG A 455 41.79 6.57 8.39
C ARG A 455 41.92 6.11 6.93
N ASP A 456 42.59 4.99 6.70
CA ASP A 456 42.81 4.45 5.35
C ASP A 456 41.54 3.91 4.69
N LEU A 457 40.58 3.45 5.51
CA LEU A 457 39.29 2.97 5.02
C LEU A 457 38.32 4.11 4.72
N TYR A 458 38.18 5.08 5.62
CA TYR A 458 37.06 6.02 5.61
C TYR A 458 37.43 7.49 5.46
N TRP A 459 38.71 7.85 5.46
CA TRP A 459 39.14 9.23 5.27
C TRP A 459 39.90 9.41 3.95
N THR A 460 40.99 8.67 3.74
CA THR A 460 41.92 8.93 2.61
C THR A 460 41.31 8.66 1.23
N LYS A 461 40.41 7.67 1.12
CA LYS A 461 39.81 7.22 -0.16
C LYS A 461 38.51 7.94 -0.51
N LEU A 462 37.93 8.68 0.42
CA LEU A 462 36.61 9.28 0.26
C LEU A 462 36.71 10.79 0.03
N TYR A 463 35.71 11.34 -0.66
CA TYR A 463 35.51 12.79 -0.69
C TYR A 463 35.26 13.30 0.73
N VAL A 464 35.79 14.48 1.09
CA VAL A 464 35.79 15.00 2.47
C VAL A 464 34.38 14.99 3.09
N CYS A 465 33.35 15.51 2.40
CA CYS A 465 31.99 15.51 2.94
C CYS A 465 31.38 14.10 3.04
N LYS A 466 31.73 13.19 2.11
CA LYS A 466 31.32 11.77 2.17
C LYS A 466 31.97 11.07 3.36
N ALA A 467 33.24 11.37 3.65
CA ALA A 467 33.95 10.88 4.81
C ALA A 467 33.32 11.38 6.11
N ILE A 468 33.06 12.69 6.22
CA ILE A 468 32.40 13.29 7.39
C ILE A 468 31.03 12.63 7.63
N GLU A 469 30.19 12.54 6.61
CA GLU A 469 28.86 11.92 6.71
C GLU A 469 28.95 10.45 7.17
N TYR A 470 29.90 9.68 6.63
CA TYR A 470 30.07 8.27 7.00
C TYR A 470 30.58 8.10 8.44
N ILE A 471 31.60 8.87 8.84
CA ILE A 471 32.18 8.83 10.18
C ILE A 471 31.13 9.27 11.21
N HIS A 472 30.38 10.32 10.90
CA HIS A 472 29.27 10.81 11.70
C HIS A 472 28.22 9.70 11.95
N ARG A 473 27.84 8.95 10.91
CA ARG A 473 26.93 7.79 11.04
C ARG A 473 27.48 6.70 11.94
N ARG A 474 28.78 6.40 11.87
CA ARG A 474 29.41 5.32 12.66
C ARG A 474 29.52 5.68 14.14
N LEU A 475 29.92 6.91 14.44
CA LEU A 475 30.17 7.37 15.81
C LEU A 475 28.90 7.85 16.52
N LEU A 476 28.04 8.62 15.84
CA LEU A 476 26.80 9.13 16.43
C LEU A 476 25.57 8.27 16.15
N GLY A 477 25.66 7.28 15.25
CA GLY A 477 24.55 6.40 14.92
C GLY A 477 23.46 7.05 14.07
N ARG A 478 23.70 8.22 13.46
CA ARG A 478 22.74 8.92 12.61
C ARG A 478 23.42 9.68 11.47
N PRO A 479 22.73 9.94 10.35
CA PRO A 479 23.20 10.91 9.36
C PRO A 479 23.20 12.34 9.92
N THR A 480 23.88 13.25 9.22
CA THR A 480 23.79 14.68 9.54
C THR A 480 22.39 15.21 9.31
N TYR A 481 21.98 16.19 10.12
CA TYR A 481 20.66 16.81 10.00
C TYR A 481 20.54 17.72 8.80
N GLY A 482 21.61 18.39 8.42
CA GLY A 482 21.55 19.37 7.35
C GLY A 482 22.84 20.13 7.19
N ARG A 483 22.75 21.26 6.50
CA ARG A 483 23.91 22.04 6.07
C ARG A 483 24.73 22.65 7.21
N PRO A 484 24.13 23.18 8.31
CA PRO A 484 24.91 23.84 9.35
C PRO A 484 25.84 22.87 10.08
N GLU A 485 25.35 21.66 10.35
CA GLU A 485 26.11 20.59 10.99
C GLU A 485 27.27 20.12 10.10
N MET A 486 26.99 19.86 8.82
CA MET A 486 28.02 19.47 7.85
C MET A 486 29.10 20.54 7.69
N ASN A 487 28.71 21.81 7.59
CA ASN A 487 29.66 22.93 7.46
C ASN A 487 30.54 23.08 8.69
N ARG A 488 29.97 22.96 9.89
CA ARG A 488 30.74 23.02 11.14
C ARG A 488 31.85 21.96 11.15
N TYR A 489 31.53 20.72 10.81
CA TYR A 489 32.52 19.65 10.75
C TYR A 489 33.51 19.84 9.62
N TYR A 490 33.08 20.37 8.47
CA TYR A 490 33.98 20.71 7.38
C TYR A 490 35.01 21.77 7.80
N ASP A 491 34.59 22.81 8.52
CA ASP A 491 35.48 23.86 9.03
C ASP A 491 36.50 23.32 10.06
N ILE A 492 36.07 22.38 10.92
CA ILE A 492 36.96 21.67 11.86
C ILE A 492 37.98 20.84 11.08
N CYS A 493 37.53 20.07 10.09
CA CYS A 493 38.42 19.28 9.23
C CYS A 493 39.44 20.16 8.51
N TYR A 494 39.03 21.34 8.05
CA TYR A 494 39.92 22.28 7.38
C TYR A 494 41.00 22.84 8.32
N LYS A 495 40.65 23.15 9.58
CA LYS A 495 41.56 23.76 10.56
C LYS A 495 42.43 22.75 11.32
N GLN A 496 41.85 21.63 11.74
CA GLN A 496 42.45 20.66 12.67
C GLN A 496 42.68 19.28 12.05
N GLY A 497 42.20 19.05 10.82
CA GLY A 497 42.33 17.77 10.13
C GLY A 497 41.43 16.67 10.69
N PHE A 498 41.77 15.43 10.32
CA PHE A 498 40.99 14.22 10.63
C PHE A 498 40.85 13.95 12.14
N TYR A 499 41.93 14.13 12.92
CA TYR A 499 41.91 13.84 14.35
C TYR A 499 40.98 14.80 15.11
N GLY A 500 40.98 16.09 14.73
CA GLY A 500 40.07 17.09 15.30
C GLY A 500 38.59 16.78 15.03
N LEU A 501 38.26 16.18 13.87
CA LEU A 501 36.88 15.72 13.59
C LEU A 501 36.45 14.62 14.57
N VAL A 502 37.30 13.61 14.77
CA VAL A 502 36.99 12.48 15.67
C VAL A 502 36.78 12.97 17.10
N ASP A 503 37.67 13.85 17.58
CA ASP A 503 37.53 14.46 18.91
C ASP A 503 36.24 15.29 19.00
N ALA A 504 35.96 16.14 18.02
CA ALA A 504 34.73 16.96 18.01
C ALA A 504 33.44 16.12 18.02
N LEU A 505 33.43 14.94 17.39
CA LEU A 505 32.27 14.04 17.39
C LEU A 505 32.11 13.31 18.73
N ILE A 506 33.20 12.78 19.29
CA ILE A 506 33.18 12.01 20.54
C ILE A 506 32.99 12.91 21.76
N ASP A 507 33.48 14.15 21.70
CA ASP A 507 33.32 15.16 22.75
C ASP A 507 32.03 15.98 22.62
N SER A 508 31.17 15.61 21.67
CA SER A 508 29.85 16.22 21.53
C SER A 508 28.92 15.85 22.69
N GLN A 509 28.09 16.81 23.11
CA GLN A 509 27.07 16.58 24.14
C GLN A 509 26.10 15.46 23.74
N GLU A 510 25.80 15.33 22.45
CA GLU A 510 24.95 14.26 21.94
C GLU A 510 25.56 12.87 22.13
N TYR A 511 26.87 12.71 21.92
CA TYR A 511 27.56 11.44 22.18
C TYR A 511 27.48 11.08 23.66
N SER A 512 27.79 12.03 24.55
CA SER A 512 27.74 11.81 26.00
C SER A 512 26.32 11.46 26.50
N GLN A 513 25.29 12.12 25.98
CA GLN A 513 23.89 11.82 26.36
C GLN A 513 23.37 10.50 25.78
N ALA A 514 23.78 10.14 24.57
CA ALA A 514 23.29 8.94 23.90
C ALA A 514 23.99 7.65 24.34
N PHE A 515 25.31 7.70 24.57
CA PHE A 515 26.14 6.52 24.82
C PHE A 515 26.85 6.56 26.18
N GLY A 516 27.17 7.75 26.69
CA GLY A 516 27.98 7.89 27.90
C GLY A 516 29.39 7.33 27.71
N GLU A 517 29.96 6.77 28.79
CA GLU A 517 31.31 6.19 28.80
C GLU A 517 31.33 4.68 28.49
N ASP A 518 30.22 3.98 28.74
CA ASP A 518 30.18 2.52 28.82
C ASP A 518 29.37 1.84 27.69
N THR A 519 28.61 2.61 26.90
CA THR A 519 27.75 2.05 25.84
C THR A 519 28.45 2.08 24.49
N VAL A 520 28.43 0.95 23.78
CA VAL A 520 28.92 0.89 22.40
C VAL A 520 27.98 1.69 21.49
N PRO A 521 28.49 2.56 20.58
CA PRO A 521 27.65 3.24 19.62
C PRO A 521 26.77 2.26 18.83
N TYR A 522 25.56 2.68 18.50
CA TYR A 522 24.63 1.87 17.71
C TYR A 522 23.84 2.74 16.75
N GLU A 523 23.29 2.15 15.70
CA GLU A 523 22.49 2.87 14.71
C GLU A 523 21.18 3.38 15.34
N ARG A 524 21.09 4.68 15.55
CA ARG A 524 20.00 5.39 16.22
C ARG A 524 18.93 5.87 15.23
N TYR A 525 19.32 6.29 14.03
CA TYR A 525 18.42 6.83 13.02
C TYR A 525 18.76 6.31 11.62
N LEU A 526 17.72 6.24 10.79
CA LEU A 526 17.76 5.85 9.38
C LEU A 526 17.16 6.97 8.53
N THR A 527 17.55 7.02 7.26
CA THR A 527 16.83 7.80 6.26
C THR A 527 15.60 7.03 5.77
N PRO A 528 14.56 7.72 5.24
CA PRO A 528 13.46 7.08 4.52
C PRO A 528 13.91 6.05 3.48
N ALA A 529 14.96 6.36 2.71
CA ALA A 529 15.56 5.43 1.75
C ALA A 529 16.12 4.16 2.42
N GLY A 530 16.81 4.29 3.55
CA GLY A 530 17.33 3.16 4.31
C GLY A 530 16.24 2.30 4.97
N VAL A 531 15.14 2.91 5.43
CA VAL A 531 13.97 2.19 5.93
C VAL A 531 13.31 1.37 4.82
N SER A 532 13.07 1.99 3.66
CA SER A 532 12.49 1.32 2.49
C SER A 532 13.36 0.13 2.03
N LEU A 533 14.69 0.28 2.02
CA LEU A 533 15.64 -0.78 1.66
C LEU A 533 15.51 -2.04 2.55
N ARG A 534 15.07 -1.86 3.81
CA ARG A 534 14.92 -2.94 4.80
C ARG A 534 13.50 -3.48 4.88
N GLN A 535 12.49 -2.63 4.81
CA GLN A 535 11.09 -2.99 5.07
C GLN A 535 10.27 -3.35 3.82
N ASN A 536 10.57 -2.78 2.66
CA ASN A 536 9.80 -3.00 1.43
C ASN A 536 10.26 -4.23 0.65
N ARG A 537 10.70 -5.28 1.35
CA ARG A 537 11.07 -6.57 0.75
C ARG A 537 9.87 -7.51 0.79
N LEU A 538 9.73 -8.37 -0.22
CA LEU A 538 8.59 -9.31 -0.34
C LEU A 538 8.37 -10.17 0.92
N GLY A 539 9.44 -10.52 1.67
CA GLY A 539 9.32 -11.30 2.91
C GLY A 539 8.99 -10.49 4.19
N THR A 540 9.06 -9.17 4.15
CA THR A 540 8.73 -8.28 5.30
C THR A 540 7.40 -7.55 5.16
N LEU A 541 6.83 -7.56 3.95
CA LEU A 541 5.47 -7.08 3.71
C LEU A 541 4.50 -8.12 4.28
N THR A 542 3.92 -7.85 5.45
CA THR A 542 2.81 -8.65 5.97
C THR A 542 1.56 -8.40 5.13
N GLU A 543 0.62 -9.35 5.11
CA GLU A 543 -0.68 -9.19 4.43
C GLU A 543 -1.41 -7.90 4.86
N GLU A 544 -1.18 -7.46 6.11
CA GLU A 544 -1.68 -6.19 6.66
C GLU A 544 -1.10 -4.91 6.03
N LYS A 545 0.09 -4.97 5.41
CA LYS A 545 0.86 -3.79 4.98
C LYS A 545 0.83 -3.53 3.48
N GLY A 546 0.26 -4.41 2.66
CA GLY A 546 0.31 -4.28 1.20
C GLY A 546 -0.99 -4.61 0.46
N THR A 547 -1.83 -5.47 1.04
CA THR A 547 -3.14 -5.78 0.52
C THR A 547 -4.18 -5.15 1.43
N THR A 548 -5.24 -4.59 0.87
CA THR A 548 -6.45 -4.31 1.64
C THR A 548 -6.84 -5.61 2.32
N VAL A 549 -6.62 -5.71 3.63
CA VAL A 549 -7.13 -6.84 4.42
C VAL A 549 -8.64 -6.66 4.37
N GLU A 550 -9.27 -7.32 3.40
CA GLU A 550 -10.66 -7.70 3.54
C GLU A 550 -10.67 -8.56 4.79
N LYS A 551 -11.00 -7.94 5.93
CA LYS A 551 -11.23 -8.70 7.14
C LYS A 551 -12.23 -9.78 6.74
N PRO A 552 -11.99 -11.05 7.03
CA PRO A 552 -12.97 -12.08 6.76
C PRO A 552 -14.18 -11.78 7.64
N GLU A 553 -15.12 -10.99 7.11
CA GLU A 553 -16.38 -10.72 7.75
C GLU A 553 -17.16 -12.03 7.73
N MET A 554 -17.64 -12.44 8.90
CA MET A 554 -18.52 -13.59 8.94
C MET A 554 -19.69 -13.32 8.01
N PRO A 555 -19.97 -14.20 7.05
CA PRO A 555 -21.01 -13.94 6.07
C PRO A 555 -22.35 -13.79 6.78
N LEU A 556 -23.22 -12.91 6.28
CA LEU A 556 -24.46 -12.51 6.97
C LEU A 556 -25.34 -13.71 7.37
N PHE A 557 -25.38 -14.75 6.55
CA PHE A 557 -26.14 -15.97 6.85
C PHE A 557 -25.62 -16.71 8.10
N VAL A 558 -24.31 -16.65 8.36
CA VAL A 558 -23.70 -17.20 9.58
C VAL A 558 -24.05 -16.33 10.77
N GLN A 559 -24.04 -14.99 10.62
CA GLN A 559 -24.45 -14.08 11.69
C GLN A 559 -25.92 -14.28 12.10
N LEU A 560 -26.81 -14.45 11.13
CA LEU A 560 -28.24 -14.69 11.38
C LEU A 560 -28.53 -16.08 11.97
N GLY A 561 -27.68 -17.07 11.70
CA GLY A 561 -27.79 -18.43 12.24
C GLY A 561 -27.02 -18.66 13.55
N ALA A 562 -26.13 -17.74 13.93
CA ALA A 562 -25.30 -17.87 15.12
C ALA A 562 -26.11 -17.59 16.39
N VAL A 563 -25.84 -18.39 17.42
CA VAL A 563 -26.39 -18.15 18.75
C VAL A 563 -25.56 -17.08 19.44
N ALA A 564 -26.19 -15.95 19.79
CA ALA A 564 -25.50 -14.79 20.38
C ALA A 564 -25.18 -14.91 21.88
N GLU A 565 -25.77 -15.89 22.56
CA GLU A 565 -25.68 -16.04 24.03
C GLU A 565 -24.89 -17.30 24.40
N ASP A 566 -23.97 -17.18 25.36
CA ASP A 566 -23.35 -18.34 26.00
C ASP A 566 -24.39 -19.07 26.85
N ARG A 567 -24.79 -20.25 26.39
CA ARG A 567 -25.86 -21.04 27.03
C ARG A 567 -25.27 -21.95 28.10
N SER A 568 -25.75 -21.79 29.33
CA SER A 568 -25.46 -22.72 30.41
C SER A 568 -26.10 -24.09 30.14
N VAL A 569 -25.59 -25.14 30.79
CA VAL A 569 -26.12 -26.50 30.69
C VAL A 569 -27.61 -26.56 31.07
N VAL A 570 -28.05 -25.74 32.02
CA VAL A 570 -29.47 -25.63 32.43
C VAL A 570 -30.32 -25.05 31.30
N ALA A 571 -29.85 -23.99 30.64
CA ALA A 571 -30.56 -23.38 29.52
C ALA A 571 -30.67 -24.33 28.30
N ILE A 572 -29.62 -25.13 28.07
CA ILE A 572 -29.64 -26.18 27.04
C ILE A 572 -30.69 -27.23 27.41
N ALA A 573 -30.67 -27.76 28.63
CA ALA A 573 -31.59 -28.79 29.09
C ALA A 573 -33.07 -28.34 29.02
N GLN A 574 -33.38 -27.10 29.40
CA GLN A 574 -34.73 -26.54 29.28
C GLN A 574 -35.22 -26.49 27.82
N ARG A 575 -34.37 -26.03 26.90
CA ARG A 575 -34.71 -25.97 25.47
C ARG A 575 -34.78 -27.36 24.84
N THR A 576 -33.98 -28.32 25.31
CA THR A 576 -34.08 -29.73 24.89
C THR A 576 -35.39 -30.36 25.34
N ASN A 577 -35.90 -30.00 26.51
CA ASN A 577 -37.12 -30.55 27.10
C ASN A 577 -38.40 -29.77 26.73
N GLN A 578 -38.32 -28.79 25.83
CA GLN A 578 -39.49 -28.01 25.41
C GLN A 578 -40.44 -28.85 24.52
N GLY A 579 -41.74 -28.58 24.63
CA GLY A 579 -42.78 -29.24 23.82
C GLY A 579 -43.45 -30.42 24.52
N VAL A 580 -44.20 -31.22 23.75
CA VAL A 580 -44.82 -32.45 24.24
C VAL A 580 -43.75 -33.52 24.43
N SER A 581 -43.91 -34.39 25.41
CA SER A 581 -42.95 -35.44 25.73
C SER A 581 -42.63 -36.34 24.52
N LYS A 582 -41.36 -36.71 24.38
CA LYS A 582 -40.88 -37.67 23.36
C LYS A 582 -41.57 -39.04 23.44
N GLN A 583 -42.20 -39.36 24.57
CA GLN A 583 -43.03 -40.56 24.74
C GLN A 583 -44.15 -40.67 23.70
N ARG A 584 -44.64 -39.54 23.16
CA ARG A 584 -45.61 -39.55 22.05
C ARG A 584 -45.04 -40.21 20.78
N GLU A 585 -43.77 -39.94 20.47
CA GLU A 585 -43.07 -40.49 19.30
C GLU A 585 -42.57 -41.92 19.57
N GLN A 586 -42.12 -42.19 20.79
CA GLN A 586 -41.50 -43.47 21.18
C GLN A 586 -42.50 -44.60 21.52
N ARG A 587 -43.81 -44.35 21.45
CA ARG A 587 -44.82 -45.36 21.81
C ARG A 587 -44.92 -46.45 20.74
N LYS A 588 -44.93 -47.72 21.16
CA LYS A 588 -45.20 -48.87 20.30
C LYS A 588 -46.69 -49.22 20.34
N ILE A 589 -47.31 -49.31 19.18
CA ILE A 589 -48.70 -49.74 19.03
C ILE A 589 -48.72 -51.24 18.73
N PHE A 590 -49.40 -52.02 19.58
CA PHE A 590 -49.56 -53.46 19.38
C PHE A 590 -50.84 -53.71 18.59
N LYS A 591 -50.68 -54.19 17.36
CA LYS A 591 -51.76 -54.60 16.47
C LYS A 591 -51.59 -56.07 16.11
N LEU A 592 -52.68 -56.84 16.14
CA LEU A 592 -52.70 -58.21 15.65
C LEU A 592 -52.67 -58.19 14.12
N ILE A 593 -51.51 -58.50 13.53
CA ILE A 593 -51.31 -58.55 12.06
C ILE A 593 -51.00 -59.99 11.65
N SER A 594 -50.14 -60.67 12.40
CA SER A 594 -49.79 -62.09 12.24
C SER A 594 -50.21 -62.88 13.48
N ARG A 595 -50.49 -64.18 13.30
CA ARG A 595 -50.92 -65.10 14.34
C ARG A 595 -49.80 -66.05 14.79
N ASP A 596 -48.55 -65.62 14.66
CA ASP A 596 -47.40 -66.33 15.22
C ASP A 596 -47.58 -66.44 16.75
N PRO A 597 -47.44 -67.64 17.36
CA PRO A 597 -47.57 -67.82 18.80
C PRO A 597 -46.68 -66.88 19.62
N VAL A 598 -45.51 -66.46 19.11
CA VAL A 598 -44.63 -65.52 19.82
C VAL A 598 -45.23 -64.11 19.82
N GLU A 599 -45.69 -63.64 18.66
CA GLU A 599 -46.28 -62.30 18.53
C GLU A 599 -47.60 -62.20 19.27
N VAL A 600 -48.46 -63.22 19.19
CA VAL A 600 -49.72 -63.29 19.93
C VAL A 600 -49.45 -63.24 21.44
N ASN A 601 -48.48 -63.99 21.95
CA ASN A 601 -48.10 -63.92 23.36
C ASN A 601 -47.58 -62.53 23.77
N THR A 602 -46.82 -61.84 22.90
CA THR A 602 -46.38 -60.46 23.19
C THR A 602 -47.54 -59.46 23.20
N LEU A 603 -48.53 -59.63 22.32
CA LEU A 603 -49.73 -58.80 22.27
C LEU A 603 -50.62 -59.05 23.49
N VAL A 604 -50.79 -60.32 23.88
CA VAL A 604 -51.50 -60.72 25.10
C VAL A 604 -50.86 -60.07 26.33
N ARG A 605 -49.52 -60.15 26.46
CA ARG A 605 -48.79 -59.46 27.53
C ARG A 605 -48.98 -57.95 27.48
N ALA A 606 -48.94 -57.34 26.29
CA ALA A 606 -49.19 -55.91 26.13
C ALA A 606 -50.62 -55.51 26.56
N ALA A 607 -51.63 -56.33 26.23
CA ALA A 607 -53.02 -56.11 26.66
C ALA A 607 -53.16 -56.22 28.19
N PHE A 608 -52.53 -57.21 28.82
CA PHE A 608 -52.49 -57.31 30.27
C PHE A 608 -51.81 -56.10 30.93
N ARG A 609 -50.67 -55.64 30.38
CA ARG A 609 -50.01 -54.41 30.86
C ARG A 609 -50.85 -53.16 30.69
N GLN A 610 -51.63 -53.06 29.62
CA GLN A 610 -52.48 -51.91 29.39
C GLN A 610 -53.67 -51.90 30.37
N VAL A 611 -54.37 -53.03 30.52
CA VAL A 611 -55.60 -53.12 31.31
C VAL A 611 -55.32 -53.17 32.80
N PHE A 612 -54.24 -53.84 33.23
CA PHE A 612 -53.88 -53.98 34.65
C PHE A 612 -52.68 -53.13 35.10
N GLU A 613 -52.10 -52.31 34.21
CA GLU A 613 -50.94 -51.45 34.43
C GLU A 613 -49.63 -52.17 34.79
N ARG A 614 -49.59 -53.51 34.77
CA ARG A 614 -48.42 -54.34 35.08
C ARG A 614 -48.46 -55.70 34.38
N ASP A 615 -47.31 -56.35 34.27
CA ASP A 615 -47.23 -57.72 33.78
C ASP A 615 -47.85 -58.69 34.81
N MET A 616 -48.61 -59.68 34.32
CA MET A 616 -49.40 -60.61 35.15
C MET A 616 -49.13 -62.07 34.75
N ASP A 617 -47.87 -62.44 34.48
CA ASP A 617 -47.47 -63.76 33.98
C ASP A 617 -47.99 -64.93 34.84
N ALA A 618 -48.06 -64.76 36.17
CA ALA A 618 -48.59 -65.78 37.09
C ALA A 618 -50.11 -66.04 36.94
N TYR A 619 -50.86 -65.07 36.41
CA TYR A 619 -52.32 -65.17 36.22
C TYR A 619 -52.71 -65.51 34.77
N VAL A 620 -51.77 -65.39 33.82
CA VAL A 620 -51.94 -65.85 32.43
C VAL A 620 -52.15 -67.36 32.37
N ALA A 621 -51.54 -68.12 33.30
CA ALA A 621 -51.67 -69.57 33.41
C ALA A 621 -52.94 -70.05 34.14
N ASN A 622 -53.75 -69.16 34.73
CA ASN A 622 -55.00 -69.54 35.38
C ASN A 622 -56.05 -69.97 34.34
N SER A 623 -56.86 -70.98 34.69
CA SER A 623 -57.93 -71.52 33.86
C SER A 623 -58.95 -70.49 33.39
N GLN A 624 -59.07 -69.36 34.09
CA GLN A 624 -59.99 -68.27 33.79
C GLN A 624 -59.64 -67.50 32.51
N PHE A 625 -58.35 -67.29 32.21
CA PHE A 625 -57.90 -66.48 31.06
C PHE A 625 -57.29 -67.31 29.92
N SER A 626 -56.85 -68.55 30.20
CA SER A 626 -56.27 -69.47 29.21
C SER A 626 -57.21 -69.76 28.02
N ARG A 627 -58.53 -69.78 28.25
CA ARG A 627 -59.52 -69.92 27.18
C ARG A 627 -59.49 -68.75 26.20
N TYR A 628 -59.41 -67.52 26.70
CA TYR A 628 -59.38 -66.32 25.86
C TYR A 628 -58.04 -66.13 25.16
N THR A 629 -56.92 -66.50 25.81
CA THR A 629 -55.60 -66.45 25.14
C THR A 629 -55.50 -67.48 24.02
N SER A 630 -56.04 -68.68 24.22
CA SER A 630 -56.10 -69.73 23.20
C SER A 630 -57.05 -69.34 22.06
N GLY A 631 -58.22 -68.77 22.39
CA GLY A 631 -59.16 -68.25 21.39
C GLY A 631 -58.57 -67.13 20.53
N LEU A 632 -57.73 -66.26 21.10
CA LEU A 632 -57.05 -65.20 20.34
C LEU A 632 -55.96 -65.78 19.41
N ALA A 633 -55.24 -66.82 19.86
CA ALA A 633 -54.25 -67.53 19.05
C ALA A 633 -54.90 -68.30 17.88
N ASN A 634 -56.05 -68.92 18.11
CA ASN A 634 -56.81 -69.66 17.10
C ASN A 634 -57.62 -68.75 16.16
N GLY A 635 -57.79 -67.45 16.51
CA GLY A 635 -58.57 -66.50 15.73
C GLY A 635 -60.10 -66.59 15.94
N GLU A 636 -60.53 -67.21 17.04
CA GLU A 636 -61.94 -67.34 17.43
C GLU A 636 -62.50 -66.04 18.06
N ILE A 637 -61.62 -65.20 18.61
CA ILE A 637 -61.96 -63.89 19.18
C ILE A 637 -61.07 -62.78 18.63
N SER A 638 -61.59 -61.55 18.58
CA SER A 638 -60.81 -60.34 18.27
C SER A 638 -60.04 -59.81 19.47
N VAL A 639 -59.07 -58.90 19.24
CA VAL A 639 -58.35 -58.22 20.34
C VAL A 639 -59.32 -57.38 21.17
N LYS A 640 -60.33 -56.77 20.55
CA LYS A 640 -61.42 -56.05 21.23
C LYS A 640 -62.22 -56.96 22.15
N GLU A 641 -62.63 -58.14 21.69
CA GLU A 641 -63.36 -59.11 22.50
C GLU A 641 -62.49 -59.66 23.63
N PHE A 642 -61.20 -59.86 23.37
CA PHE A 642 -60.21 -60.24 24.37
C PHE A 642 -60.08 -59.20 25.49
N ILE A 643 -60.02 -57.90 25.13
CA ILE A 643 -59.98 -56.80 26.09
C ILE A 643 -61.28 -56.69 26.89
N LEU A 644 -62.42 -56.91 26.25
CA LEU A 644 -63.72 -56.95 26.92
C LEU A 644 -63.80 -58.12 27.92
N ALA A 645 -63.33 -59.30 27.53
CA ALA A 645 -63.29 -60.48 28.40
C ALA A 645 -62.39 -60.25 29.63
N ILE A 646 -61.22 -59.65 29.43
CA ILE A 646 -60.31 -59.32 30.53
C ILE A 646 -60.89 -58.22 31.44
N GLY A 647 -61.49 -57.18 30.86
CA GLY A 647 -62.03 -56.04 31.62
C GLY A 647 -63.30 -56.38 32.41
N THR A 648 -64.07 -57.38 32.00
CA THR A 648 -65.27 -57.86 32.73
C THR A 648 -64.95 -58.91 33.80
N SER A 649 -63.69 -59.32 33.92
CA SER A 649 -63.25 -60.35 34.87
C SER A 649 -63.36 -59.91 36.33
N ASP A 650 -63.52 -60.89 37.23
CA ASP A 650 -63.54 -60.65 38.67
C ASP A 650 -62.18 -60.15 39.20
N LEU A 651 -61.10 -60.42 38.46
CA LEU A 651 -59.76 -59.91 38.78
C LEU A 651 -59.70 -58.39 38.56
N TYR A 652 -60.24 -57.91 37.44
CA TYR A 652 -60.34 -56.47 37.17
C TYR A 652 -61.22 -55.77 38.22
N ALA A 653 -62.31 -56.41 38.63
CA ALA A 653 -63.17 -55.91 39.69
C ALA A 653 -62.41 -55.74 41.02
N LYS A 654 -61.61 -56.73 41.43
CA LYS A 654 -60.85 -56.69 42.68
C LYS A 654 -59.77 -55.60 42.70
N GLU A 655 -59.13 -55.34 41.56
CA GLU A 655 -58.01 -54.38 41.50
C GLU A 655 -58.47 -52.94 41.29
N PHE A 656 -59.46 -52.70 40.42
CA PHE A 656 -59.81 -51.35 39.96
C PHE A 656 -61.26 -50.93 40.24
N TYR A 657 -62.13 -51.82 40.71
CA TYR A 657 -63.51 -51.48 41.08
C TYR A 657 -63.74 -51.48 42.60
N THR A 658 -63.44 -52.57 43.31
CA THR A 658 -63.72 -52.69 44.75
C THR A 658 -62.96 -51.70 45.65
N PRO A 659 -61.70 -51.28 45.37
CA PRO A 659 -60.97 -50.41 46.28
C PRO A 659 -61.20 -48.91 46.02
N TYR A 660 -61.96 -48.53 44.99
CA TYR A 660 -62.06 -47.15 44.52
C TYR A 660 -63.51 -46.67 44.36
N PRO A 661 -63.80 -45.37 44.57
CA PRO A 661 -65.12 -44.81 44.32
C PRO A 661 -65.43 -44.74 42.81
N ASN A 662 -66.71 -44.72 42.44
CA ASN A 662 -67.15 -44.73 41.03
C ASN A 662 -66.47 -43.66 40.16
N THR A 663 -66.22 -42.46 40.67
CA THR A 663 -65.52 -41.40 39.92
C THR A 663 -64.09 -41.79 39.56
N LYS A 664 -63.38 -42.46 40.48
CA LYS A 664 -62.03 -43.00 40.26
C LYS A 664 -62.07 -44.19 39.28
N VAL A 665 -63.09 -45.03 39.39
CA VAL A 665 -63.33 -46.13 38.44
C VAL A 665 -63.55 -45.59 37.02
N ILE A 666 -64.25 -44.46 36.86
CA ILE A 666 -64.47 -43.84 35.54
C ILE A 666 -63.17 -43.31 34.93
N GLU A 667 -62.32 -42.61 35.69
CA GLU A 667 -61.03 -42.13 35.16
C GLU A 667 -60.07 -43.29 34.85
N LEU A 668 -60.07 -44.35 35.66
CA LEU A 668 -59.27 -45.55 35.39
C LEU A 668 -59.83 -46.30 34.17
N GLY A 669 -61.14 -46.53 34.09
CA GLY A 669 -61.77 -47.20 32.94
C GLY A 669 -61.48 -46.47 31.62
N THR A 670 -61.63 -45.15 31.59
CA THR A 670 -61.28 -44.35 30.40
C THR A 670 -59.77 -44.38 30.11
N LYS A 671 -58.91 -44.44 31.14
CA LYS A 671 -57.45 -44.62 30.97
C LYS A 671 -57.11 -45.97 30.34
N HIS A 672 -57.63 -47.09 30.87
CA HIS A 672 -57.30 -48.43 30.40
C HIS A 672 -57.86 -48.71 29.00
N PHE A 673 -59.14 -48.40 28.79
CA PHE A 673 -59.85 -48.82 27.58
C PHE A 673 -59.86 -47.76 26.48
N LEU A 674 -59.88 -46.46 26.81
CA LEU A 674 -59.90 -45.38 25.81
C LEU A 674 -58.55 -44.65 25.66
N GLY A 675 -57.58 -44.94 26.53
CA GLY A 675 -56.25 -44.34 26.48
C GLY A 675 -56.22 -42.86 26.89
N ARG A 676 -57.26 -42.36 27.57
CA ARG A 676 -57.45 -40.93 27.89
C ARG A 676 -58.20 -40.70 29.21
N ALA A 677 -58.29 -39.45 29.65
CA ALA A 677 -59.10 -39.03 30.77
C ALA A 677 -60.56 -38.79 30.32
N PRO A 678 -61.52 -38.65 31.26
CA PRO A 678 -62.86 -38.19 30.95
C PRO A 678 -62.84 -36.79 30.30
N LEU A 679 -63.62 -36.60 29.23
CA LEU A 679 -63.68 -35.38 28.42
C LEU A 679 -64.38 -34.24 29.13
N ASN A 680 -65.55 -34.51 29.71
CA ASN A 680 -66.43 -33.48 30.26
C ASN A 680 -67.37 -34.04 31.35
N GLN A 681 -68.09 -33.13 32.01
CA GLN A 681 -69.00 -33.49 33.12
C GLN A 681 -70.22 -34.32 32.67
N SER A 682 -70.61 -34.26 31.39
CA SER A 682 -71.69 -35.12 30.89
C SER A 682 -71.24 -36.57 30.79
N GLU A 683 -70.01 -36.84 30.34
CA GLU A 683 -69.45 -38.19 30.26
C GLU A 683 -69.30 -38.81 31.66
N ILE A 684 -68.78 -38.03 32.64
CA ILE A 684 -68.69 -38.49 34.04
C ILE A 684 -70.08 -38.82 34.61
N ARG A 685 -71.09 -37.98 34.35
CA ARG A 685 -72.47 -38.23 34.80
C ARG A 685 -73.07 -39.47 34.15
N GLN A 686 -72.91 -39.63 32.85
CA GLN A 686 -73.41 -40.77 32.10
C GLN A 686 -72.84 -42.09 32.63
N TYR A 687 -71.52 -42.16 32.82
CA TYR A 687 -70.89 -43.38 33.33
C TYR A 687 -71.16 -43.62 34.82
N ASN A 688 -71.35 -42.57 35.62
CA ASN A 688 -71.72 -42.74 37.03
C ASN A 688 -73.15 -43.30 37.18
N ILE A 689 -74.09 -42.87 36.32
CA ILE A 689 -75.44 -43.47 36.26
C ILE A 689 -75.38 -44.94 35.80
N LEU A 690 -74.53 -45.24 34.83
CA LEU A 690 -74.36 -46.62 34.33
C LEU A 690 -73.78 -47.54 35.42
N LEU A 691 -72.73 -47.09 36.12
CA LEU A 691 -72.11 -47.83 37.21
C LEU A 691 -73.07 -48.04 38.40
N SER A 692 -73.90 -47.05 38.73
CA SER A 692 -74.83 -47.16 39.86
C SER A 692 -76.04 -48.05 39.59
N ARG A 693 -76.48 -48.17 38.33
CA ARG A 693 -77.65 -48.98 37.95
C ARG A 693 -77.32 -50.42 37.61
N GLU A 694 -76.28 -50.65 36.81
CA GLU A 694 -76.03 -51.95 36.17
C GLU A 694 -74.68 -52.57 36.58
N GLY A 695 -73.85 -51.85 37.33
CA GLY A 695 -72.56 -52.30 37.83
C GLY A 695 -71.40 -52.14 36.83
N PHE A 696 -70.23 -52.73 37.15
CA PHE A 696 -68.99 -52.47 36.40
C PHE A 696 -68.90 -53.20 35.05
N ARG A 697 -69.52 -54.39 34.90
CA ARG A 697 -69.41 -55.17 33.65
C ARG A 697 -70.09 -54.46 32.47
N PRO A 698 -71.31 -53.92 32.60
CA PRO A 698 -71.93 -53.10 31.54
C PRO A 698 -71.18 -51.80 31.27
N PHE A 699 -70.55 -51.20 32.28
CA PHE A 699 -69.69 -50.02 32.09
C PHE A 699 -68.48 -50.31 31.19
N VAL A 700 -67.76 -51.41 31.42
CA VAL A 700 -66.64 -51.81 30.54
C VAL A 700 -67.13 -52.13 29.13
N ALA A 701 -68.26 -52.84 29.00
CA ALA A 701 -68.87 -53.12 27.70
C ALA A 701 -69.24 -51.83 26.96
N ALA A 702 -69.76 -50.81 27.65
CA ALA A 702 -70.09 -49.51 27.07
C ALA A 702 -68.86 -48.72 26.59
N LEU A 703 -67.71 -48.84 27.28
CA LEU A 703 -66.46 -48.22 26.84
C LEU A 703 -65.91 -48.91 25.57
N VAL A 704 -65.82 -50.24 25.58
CA VAL A 704 -65.22 -51.02 24.48
C VAL A 704 -66.11 -51.03 23.23
N ASN A 705 -67.43 -50.98 23.39
CA ASN A 705 -68.38 -50.89 22.26
C ASN A 705 -68.69 -49.45 21.84
N SER A 706 -68.03 -48.45 22.43
CA SER A 706 -68.20 -47.06 22.00
C SER A 706 -67.68 -46.84 20.57
N MET A 707 -68.31 -45.91 19.85
CA MET A 707 -67.83 -45.50 18.52
C MET A 707 -66.40 -44.94 18.59
N GLU A 708 -66.04 -44.30 19.70
CA GLU A 708 -64.67 -43.80 19.89
C GLU A 708 -63.64 -44.94 19.96
N TYR A 709 -63.93 -46.01 20.70
CA TYR A 709 -63.03 -47.16 20.79
C TYR A 709 -62.80 -47.76 19.40
N LEU A 710 -63.87 -47.94 18.63
CA LEU A 710 -63.79 -48.45 17.25
C LEU A 710 -62.98 -47.53 16.33
N GLN A 711 -63.17 -46.21 16.41
CA GLN A 711 -62.41 -45.25 15.61
C GLN A 711 -60.93 -45.16 16.01
N ALA A 712 -60.62 -45.28 17.31
CA ALA A 712 -59.26 -45.13 17.82
C ALA A 712 -58.42 -46.41 17.71
N PHE A 713 -59.04 -47.57 17.89
CA PHE A 713 -58.35 -48.85 18.02
C PHE A 713 -58.84 -49.93 17.03
N GLY A 714 -60.07 -49.84 16.53
CA GLY A 714 -60.68 -50.92 15.74
C GLY A 714 -60.82 -52.21 16.57
N GLU A 715 -60.73 -53.36 15.91
CA GLU A 715 -60.90 -54.67 16.57
C GLU A 715 -59.58 -55.40 16.89
N ASP A 716 -58.48 -54.95 16.29
CA ASP A 716 -57.18 -55.65 16.30
C ASP A 716 -56.07 -54.94 17.09
N THR A 717 -56.30 -53.73 17.61
CA THR A 717 -55.26 -52.99 18.35
C THR A 717 -55.52 -52.94 19.84
N VAL A 718 -54.44 -53.07 20.61
CA VAL A 718 -54.47 -52.86 22.06
C VAL A 718 -54.52 -51.36 22.34
N PRO A 719 -55.39 -50.89 23.26
CA PRO A 719 -55.42 -49.51 23.70
C PRO A 719 -54.04 -49.03 24.15
N TYR A 720 -53.76 -47.77 23.89
CA TYR A 720 -52.47 -47.13 24.23
C TYR A 720 -52.70 -45.70 24.70
N ASN A 721 -51.74 -45.12 25.41
CA ASN A 721 -51.82 -43.73 25.88
C ASN A 721 -51.95 -42.74 24.71
N ARG A 722 -53.05 -41.99 24.66
CA ARG A 722 -53.39 -41.02 23.63
C ARG A 722 -53.19 -39.59 24.12
N TYR A 723 -52.42 -38.82 23.35
CA TYR A 723 -52.17 -37.39 23.58
C TYR A 723 -53.22 -36.55 22.84
N ALA A 724 -54.45 -36.52 23.37
CA ALA A 724 -55.55 -35.77 22.77
C ALA A 724 -55.35 -34.25 22.96
N THR A 725 -55.49 -33.47 21.89
CA THR A 725 -55.24 -32.01 21.89
C THR A 725 -56.50 -31.16 21.92
N PHE A 726 -57.59 -31.62 21.31
CA PHE A 726 -58.78 -30.79 21.07
C PHE A 726 -59.62 -30.49 22.33
N PRO A 727 -59.92 -31.46 23.22
CA PRO A 727 -60.71 -31.16 24.41
C PRO A 727 -59.88 -30.40 25.45
N ALA A 728 -60.41 -29.27 25.94
CA ALA A 728 -59.69 -28.23 26.67
C ALA A 728 -58.81 -28.69 27.86
N ALA A 729 -59.26 -29.68 28.63
CA ALA A 729 -58.54 -30.18 29.80
C ALA A 729 -58.03 -31.63 29.63
N ASN A 730 -58.24 -32.26 28.48
CA ASN A 730 -57.94 -33.68 28.34
C ASN A 730 -56.42 -33.94 28.29
N PHE A 731 -55.63 -33.12 27.59
CA PHE A 731 -54.18 -33.25 27.55
C PHE A 731 -53.52 -33.21 28.96
N PRO A 732 -53.70 -32.15 29.79
CA PRO A 732 -53.07 -32.12 31.10
C PRO A 732 -53.61 -33.21 32.04
N ASN A 733 -54.90 -33.56 31.93
CA ASN A 733 -55.48 -34.60 32.77
C ASN A 733 -54.95 -36.00 32.42
N THR A 734 -54.76 -36.31 31.13
CA THR A 734 -54.15 -37.57 30.70
C THR A 734 -52.69 -37.66 31.12
N GLN A 735 -51.93 -36.57 30.99
CA GLN A 735 -50.53 -36.56 31.44
C GLN A 735 -50.43 -36.78 32.95
N ARG A 736 -51.36 -36.23 33.75
CA ARG A 736 -51.43 -36.52 35.18
C ARG A 736 -51.79 -37.98 35.46
N LEU A 737 -52.77 -38.55 34.77
CA LEU A 737 -53.18 -39.95 34.96
C LEU A 737 -52.10 -40.97 34.59
N TYR A 738 -51.36 -40.73 33.50
CA TYR A 738 -50.26 -41.62 33.07
C TYR A 738 -48.93 -41.31 33.75
N GLY A 739 -48.76 -40.10 34.30
CA GLY A 739 -47.60 -39.74 35.12
C GLY A 739 -47.66 -40.32 36.54
N GLN A 740 -48.85 -40.71 37.00
CA GLN A 740 -49.04 -41.41 38.28
C GLN A 740 -48.82 -42.92 38.13
N LEU A 741 -48.03 -43.49 39.04
CA LEU A 741 -47.81 -44.94 39.13
C LEU A 741 -48.99 -45.65 39.81
N THR A 742 -49.12 -46.95 39.57
CA THR A 742 -50.11 -47.81 40.22
C THR A 742 -50.05 -47.66 41.74
N LYS A 743 -51.19 -47.34 42.36
CA LYS A 743 -51.33 -47.20 43.83
C LYS A 743 -50.41 -46.13 44.46
N GLN A 744 -49.89 -45.18 43.68
CA GLN A 744 -49.07 -44.07 44.18
C GLN A 744 -49.86 -43.20 45.18
N ASP A 745 -51.06 -42.76 44.78
CA ASP A 745 -51.97 -41.95 45.60
C ASP A 745 -53.43 -42.38 45.39
N ARG A 746 -54.28 -42.21 46.43
CA ARG A 746 -55.73 -42.52 46.37
C ARG A 746 -56.60 -41.36 45.87
N SER A 747 -56.00 -40.21 45.55
CA SER A 747 -56.73 -39.04 45.06
C SER A 747 -57.32 -39.26 43.66
N VAL A 748 -58.49 -38.65 43.41
CA VAL A 748 -59.11 -38.63 42.08
C VAL A 748 -58.52 -37.48 41.27
N VAL A 749 -58.01 -37.74 40.06
CA VAL A 749 -57.40 -36.70 39.20
C VAL A 749 -58.47 -35.81 38.60
N VAL A 750 -59.59 -36.40 38.18
CA VAL A 750 -60.75 -35.69 37.63
C VAL A 750 -62.00 -36.01 38.45
N PRO A 751 -62.21 -35.36 39.61
CA PRO A 751 -63.40 -35.61 40.44
C PRO A 751 -64.69 -35.11 39.78
N SER A 752 -64.65 -33.90 39.23
CA SER A 752 -65.71 -33.26 38.43
C SER A 752 -65.14 -32.03 37.75
N PHE A 753 -65.78 -31.57 36.68
CA PHE A 753 -65.47 -30.25 36.11
C PHE A 753 -66.22 -29.15 36.86
N ALA A 754 -65.59 -27.99 36.99
CA ALA A 754 -66.22 -26.83 37.62
C ALA A 754 -67.51 -26.44 36.88
N PRO A 755 -68.59 -26.08 37.60
CA PRO A 755 -69.85 -25.73 36.97
C PRO A 755 -69.68 -24.46 36.13
N VAL A 756 -70.09 -24.54 34.86
CA VAL A 756 -70.12 -23.39 33.94
C VAL A 756 -71.54 -22.81 33.95
N ARG A 757 -71.68 -21.51 34.21
CA ARG A 757 -72.95 -20.80 34.02
C ARG A 757 -73.21 -20.67 32.51
N SER A 758 -74.40 -21.04 32.04
CA SER A 758 -74.77 -20.83 30.64
C SER A 758 -74.95 -19.33 30.39
N ASN A 759 -74.26 -18.78 29.39
CA ASN A 759 -74.45 -17.38 28.95
C ASN A 759 -75.75 -17.17 28.17
N LEU A 760 -76.59 -18.20 28.02
CA LEU A 760 -77.90 -18.12 27.38
C LEU A 760 -78.95 -17.81 28.45
N ASP A 761 -79.57 -16.64 28.31
CA ASP A 761 -80.77 -16.29 29.06
C ASP A 761 -81.92 -17.18 28.58
N ILE A 762 -82.34 -18.13 29.41
CA ILE A 762 -83.32 -19.18 29.05
C ILE A 762 -84.64 -18.53 28.58
N THR A 763 -84.92 -17.31 29.05
CA THR A 763 -86.07 -16.46 28.66
C THR A 763 -86.05 -16.01 27.20
N LYS A 764 -84.89 -16.03 26.54
CA LYS A 764 -84.70 -15.59 25.14
C LYS A 764 -84.46 -16.74 24.16
N THR A 765 -84.81 -17.96 24.56
CA THR A 765 -84.73 -19.11 23.65
C THR A 765 -86.00 -19.21 22.80
N PRO A 766 -85.91 -19.55 21.51
CA PRO A 766 -87.04 -19.51 20.56
C PRO A 766 -88.18 -20.48 20.91
N LEU A 767 -87.94 -21.44 21.79
CA LEU A 767 -88.97 -22.33 22.36
C LEU A 767 -89.82 -21.63 23.43
N VAL A 768 -89.19 -20.86 24.31
CA VAL A 768 -89.86 -20.06 25.36
C VAL A 768 -90.53 -18.83 24.75
N GLU A 769 -89.92 -18.24 23.72
CA GLU A 769 -90.49 -17.12 22.96
C GLU A 769 -91.75 -17.52 22.17
N ARG A 770 -91.83 -18.77 21.67
CA ARG A 770 -93.04 -19.33 21.04
C ARG A 770 -94.17 -19.64 22.02
N GLU A 771 -93.85 -20.09 23.23
CA GLU A 771 -94.83 -20.30 24.30
C GLU A 771 -95.38 -18.96 24.84
N LEU A 772 -94.52 -17.94 24.97
CA LEU A 772 -94.91 -16.58 25.35
C LEU A 772 -95.70 -15.82 24.28
N GLN A 773 -95.65 -16.23 23.01
CA GLN A 773 -96.48 -15.68 21.93
C GLN A 773 -97.83 -16.41 21.77
N ARG A 774 -98.04 -17.53 22.48
CA ARG A 774 -99.33 -18.27 22.52
C ARG A 774 -100.22 -17.86 23.70
N VAL A 775 -99.70 -17.07 24.63
CA VAL A 775 -100.40 -16.40 25.74
C VAL A 775 -100.53 -14.92 25.37
#